data_AF-A0AAD1R8S4-F1
#
_entry.id   AF-A0AAD1R8S4-F1
#
_cell.length_a   1.000
_cell.length_b   1.000
_cell.length_c   1.000
_cell.angle_alpha   90.00
_cell.angle_beta   90.00
_cell.angle_gamma   90.00
#
_symmetry.space_group_name_H-M   'P 1'
#
loop_
_entity.id
_entity.type
_entity.pdbx_description
1 polymer ?
#
loop_
_entity_poly.entity_id
_entity_poly.type
_entity_poly.pdbx_seq_one_letter_code
_entity_poly.pdbx_strand_id
1 'polypeptide(L)'
;MSRKRHQGAERGSKELEGTARSSKGKVGEGAQRNRNEQEGSERSWKTLCSLSLTKDVIGSKDIPTMRGTRKYKHVIETPDPGKWELAGYEETLPISEKSNPITRELDKADPIQLVQLLKDCDAEIFQEEDDNLVHYQRLYSESVLRTVADIANRVQEVLKNPEDGLIVLSGCGTSGRLAMLLANSFNRLLKGLHKTPCYSYIISGGDRSIVSSQEAPEDNAMMGEEELKKVCEGKRKVVYIGISCGLSAPFIAGQLDYCMRKLDTFLPVLVGFNPVNMARNDTIEGWQFTFRKVAERMQNLQDTQQAFILNPAVGPEGVSGSSRMKGGSATKILLETLFLFAHKAESNVAVTEGCLLEILRTYERAHKVTYSQSKKIAALMKQSATSLQKKGHLYIVGWGTLGVMGIMDAVECVPTFHAEWDDVRSFINGGYKTLENKEGDIGSTGPEFAISHEDFVKSVLPSLSETDTVLFIFTLDDDLSEVEKMVTQVKEKTSNVYAISHAIAGQYMPNSTKKMIPNIIGVTWPILFLEYEGAFIQKFQRELSTKWILNTVTTGAHVLKGKIFRNFMVDFKIGSSKLFQRAVTVLQRVTGHSQQRCTEALLQSIYGTQALCDQVKNAAISKHVEEAALKDKVLPTAIIILLRNCTLQESSARLQVSPTIRAAIESSLNIPGRKRVGEGGTK
;
A
#
# COMPACT_ATOMS: atom_id res chain seq x y z
N MET A 1 -46.69 -63.70 -12.62
CA MET A 1 -45.48 -64.24 -13.26
C MET A 1 -44.34 -64.20 -12.23
N SER A 2 -43.65 -65.34 -12.09
CA SER A 2 -42.46 -65.68 -11.27
C SER A 2 -42.27 -65.17 -9.82
N ARG A 3 -42.73 -65.98 -8.85
CA ARG A 3 -41.94 -66.88 -7.94
C ARG A 3 -40.44 -66.51 -7.74
N LYS A 4 -39.79 -66.61 -6.57
CA LYS A 4 -39.86 -67.42 -5.32
C LYS A 4 -38.88 -66.73 -4.30
N ARG A 5 -39.15 -66.63 -2.98
CA ARG A 5 -38.76 -67.56 -1.87
C ARG A 5 -37.29 -68.04 -1.97
N HIS A 6 -36.45 -68.06 -0.93
CA HIS A 6 -36.64 -68.35 0.50
C HIS A 6 -35.30 -68.19 1.25
N GLN A 7 -35.39 -67.96 2.58
CA GLN A 7 -34.65 -68.58 3.71
C GLN A 7 -33.11 -68.56 3.69
N GLY A 8 -32.39 -68.46 4.81
CA GLY A 8 -32.67 -68.60 6.24
C GLY A 8 -31.29 -68.47 6.94
N ALA A 9 -31.23 -67.95 8.17
CA ALA A 9 -31.09 -68.78 9.40
C ALA A 9 -29.68 -69.41 9.50
N GLU A 10 -28.95 -69.44 10.61
CA GLU A 10 -29.23 -69.24 12.02
C GLU A 10 -27.92 -69.56 12.78
N ARG A 11 -27.83 -69.16 14.06
CA ARG A 11 -26.96 -69.71 15.13
C ARG A 11 -25.47 -69.39 15.05
N GLY A 12 -24.75 -69.16 16.15
CA GLY A 12 -25.02 -69.32 17.57
C GLY A 12 -23.63 -69.42 18.23
N SER A 13 -23.29 -68.52 19.17
CA SER A 13 -23.35 -68.76 20.61
C SER A 13 -22.19 -69.58 21.20
N LYS A 14 -21.68 -69.04 22.32
CA LYS A 14 -20.88 -69.61 23.44
C LYS A 14 -19.39 -69.26 23.42
N GLU A 15 -18.91 -68.40 24.33
CA GLU A 15 -18.75 -68.54 25.80
C GLU A 15 -17.82 -69.67 26.23
N LEU A 16 -16.78 -69.29 27.02
CA LEU A 16 -16.26 -69.87 28.26
C LEU A 16 -14.80 -69.39 28.42
N GLU A 17 -14.51 -68.47 29.33
CA GLU A 17 -14.19 -68.64 30.76
C GLU A 17 -12.68 -68.79 31.03
N GLY A 18 -12.18 -68.01 31.99
CA GLY A 18 -10.76 -68.02 32.40
C GLY A 18 -10.42 -67.03 33.53
N THR A 19 -11.05 -67.21 34.68
CA THR A 19 -10.50 -67.09 36.06
C THR A 19 -9.49 -65.99 36.45
N ALA A 20 -9.99 -65.06 37.28
CA ALA A 20 -9.51 -64.63 38.60
C ALA A 20 -8.00 -64.39 38.90
N ARG A 21 -7.67 -63.15 39.33
CA ARG A 21 -7.09 -62.85 40.67
C ARG A 21 -6.93 -61.34 40.92
N SER A 22 -7.34 -60.91 42.11
CA SER A 22 -7.14 -59.57 42.67
C SER A 22 -5.76 -59.43 43.33
N SER A 23 -5.14 -58.24 43.32
CA SER A 23 -4.70 -57.52 44.54
C SER A 23 -3.87 -56.26 44.22
N LYS A 24 -4.01 -55.29 45.13
CA LYS A 24 -3.48 -53.91 45.13
C LYS A 24 -1.94 -53.83 45.18
N GLY A 25 -1.35 -52.78 44.61
CA GLY A 25 0.02 -52.37 44.92
C GLY A 25 0.60 -51.15 44.17
N LYS A 26 0.52 -49.98 44.82
CA LYS A 26 1.48 -48.84 44.88
C LYS A 26 1.90 -48.03 43.64
N VAL A 27 1.42 -46.78 43.69
CA VAL A 27 2.03 -45.47 43.42
C VAL A 27 3.57 -45.41 43.44
N GLY A 28 4.15 -44.70 42.46
CA GLY A 28 5.42 -43.99 42.58
C GLY A 28 6.24 -43.95 41.29
N GLU A 29 6.14 -42.86 40.52
CA GLU A 29 7.20 -42.22 39.71
C GLU A 29 6.58 -41.33 38.62
N GLY A 30 6.38 -40.05 38.96
CA GLY A 30 5.79 -39.07 38.05
C GLY A 30 5.91 -37.64 38.58
N ALA A 31 7.04 -37.32 39.22
CA ALA A 31 7.27 -36.00 39.82
C ALA A 31 8.76 -35.62 39.82
N GLN A 32 9.50 -35.88 38.73
CA GLN A 32 10.89 -35.41 38.62
C GLN A 32 11.27 -34.88 37.23
N ARG A 33 10.34 -34.85 36.26
CA ARG A 33 10.61 -34.33 34.90
C ARG A 33 10.21 -32.86 34.67
N ASN A 34 9.36 -32.28 35.52
CA ASN A 34 8.84 -30.92 35.32
C ASN A 34 9.61 -29.79 36.05
N ARG A 35 10.73 -30.06 36.74
CA ARG A 35 11.54 -28.99 37.38
C ARG A 35 12.78 -28.57 36.57
N ASN A 36 13.32 -29.42 35.71
CA ASN A 36 14.53 -29.07 34.93
C ASN A 36 14.23 -28.26 33.65
N GLU A 37 12.97 -28.16 33.22
CA GLU A 37 12.58 -27.32 32.06
C GLU A 37 12.28 -25.86 32.46
N GLN A 38 11.97 -25.58 33.73
CA GLN A 38 11.77 -24.20 34.20
C GLN A 38 13.10 -23.48 34.53
N GLU A 39 14.11 -24.18 35.03
CA GLU A 39 15.42 -23.56 35.34
C GLU A 39 16.31 -23.33 34.10
N GLY A 40 16.06 -24.05 32.99
CA GLY A 40 16.72 -23.80 31.70
C GLY A 40 16.23 -22.53 30.98
N SER A 41 15.01 -22.09 31.28
CA SER A 41 14.41 -20.87 30.73
C SER A 41 15.06 -19.61 31.31
N GLU A 42 15.22 -19.51 32.63
CA GLU A 42 15.77 -18.30 33.27
C GLU A 42 17.25 -18.02 32.97
N ARG A 43 18.06 -19.05 32.67
CA ARG A 43 19.49 -18.87 32.31
C ARG A 43 19.73 -18.41 30.87
N SER A 44 18.75 -18.55 29.97
CA SER A 44 18.82 -18.02 28.59
C SER A 44 18.67 -16.49 28.56
N TRP A 45 17.87 -15.92 29.46
CA TRP A 45 17.48 -14.51 29.43
C TRP A 45 18.57 -13.52 29.90
N LYS A 46 19.49 -13.94 30.79
CA LYS A 46 20.61 -13.06 31.20
C LYS A 46 21.74 -12.98 30.18
N THR A 47 21.82 -13.92 29.24
CA THR A 47 22.93 -13.99 28.27
C THR A 47 22.66 -13.17 27.00
N LEU A 48 21.40 -12.83 26.72
CA LEU A 48 21.03 -11.98 25.57
C LEU A 48 21.31 -10.49 25.78
N CYS A 49 21.40 -10.01 27.03
CA CYS A 49 21.87 -8.64 27.32
C CYS A 49 23.38 -8.46 27.12
N SER A 50 24.18 -9.53 27.00
CA SER A 50 25.64 -9.44 26.83
C SER A 50 26.16 -9.89 25.45
N LEU A 51 25.36 -10.60 24.64
CA LEU A 51 25.82 -11.15 23.35
C LEU A 51 25.41 -10.34 22.10
N SER A 52 24.74 -9.20 22.24
CA SER A 52 24.53 -8.24 21.13
C SER A 52 25.79 -7.41 20.78
N LEU A 53 26.92 -7.66 21.43
CA LEU A 53 28.21 -7.04 21.15
C LEU A 53 29.15 -8.00 20.40
N THR A 54 28.70 -8.57 19.28
CA THR A 54 29.64 -9.11 18.30
C THR A 54 30.14 -7.97 17.41
N LYS A 55 31.44 -7.69 17.55
CA LYS A 55 32.20 -6.76 16.71
C LYS A 55 32.09 -7.18 15.24
N ASP A 56 31.40 -6.39 14.44
CA ASP A 56 31.61 -6.40 12.99
C ASP A 56 32.98 -5.78 12.70
N VAL A 57 33.94 -6.64 12.35
CA VAL A 57 35.23 -6.24 11.80
C VAL A 57 35.04 -5.97 10.31
N ILE A 58 34.74 -4.72 9.95
CA ILE A 58 35.01 -4.18 8.62
C ILE A 58 35.66 -2.82 8.85
N GLY A 59 36.96 -2.72 8.51
CA GLY A 59 37.72 -1.48 8.66
C GLY A 59 37.19 -0.40 7.73
N SER A 60 36.60 0.65 8.30
CA SER A 60 36.40 1.93 7.63
C SER A 60 37.51 2.88 8.08
N LYS A 61 38.35 3.29 7.13
CA LYS A 61 39.23 4.45 7.30
C LYS A 61 38.42 5.73 7.07
N ASP A 62 38.55 6.65 8.02
CA ASP A 62 38.29 8.09 8.02
C ASP A 62 37.50 8.68 6.83
N ILE A 63 36.26 9.13 7.11
CA ILE A 63 35.50 10.08 6.29
C ILE A 63 34.88 11.13 7.25
N PRO A 64 34.87 12.44 6.90
CA PRO A 64 34.66 13.53 7.85
C PRO A 64 33.21 13.60 8.37
N THR A 65 33.08 13.86 9.66
CA THR A 65 31.84 14.09 10.41
C THR A 65 31.30 15.51 10.23
N MET A 66 29.97 15.65 10.12
CA MET A 66 29.04 16.68 10.68
C MET A 66 27.71 16.67 9.87
N ARG A 67 26.47 16.75 10.40
CA ARG A 67 25.89 17.23 11.68
C ARG A 67 24.51 16.58 11.91
N GLY A 68 24.18 16.27 13.17
CA GLY A 68 22.92 15.69 13.65
C GLY A 68 23.16 14.36 14.36
N THR A 69 23.21 14.33 15.69
CA THR A 69 23.31 13.08 16.46
C THR A 69 21.98 12.33 16.35
N ARG A 70 21.92 11.26 15.55
CA ARG A 70 20.71 10.41 15.45
C ARG A 70 20.32 9.89 16.84
N LYS A 71 19.04 10.01 17.20
CA LYS A 71 18.48 9.60 18.50
C LYS A 71 18.45 8.08 18.63
N TYR A 72 18.13 7.39 17.54
CA TYR A 72 18.00 5.94 17.49
C TYR A 72 19.01 5.32 16.51
N LYS A 73 19.29 4.02 16.72
CA LYS A 73 20.11 3.22 15.82
C LYS A 73 19.31 2.81 14.58
N HIS A 74 19.81 3.19 13.41
CA HIS A 74 19.27 2.83 12.08
C HIS A 74 20.14 1.82 11.32
N VAL A 75 19.52 1.10 10.38
CA VAL A 75 20.15 0.12 9.47
C VAL A 75 20.47 0.74 8.11
N ILE A 76 19.77 1.82 7.75
CA ILE A 76 19.98 2.58 6.51
C ILE A 76 20.47 4.00 6.80
N GLU A 77 21.08 4.61 5.79
CA GLU A 77 21.23 6.06 5.73
C GLU A 77 20.00 6.65 5.07
N THR A 78 19.41 7.65 5.73
CA THR A 78 18.32 8.44 5.18
C THR A 78 18.90 9.68 4.49
N PRO A 79 18.23 10.24 3.46
CA PRO A 79 18.61 11.54 2.90
C PRO A 79 18.64 12.62 3.99
N ASP A 80 19.36 13.71 3.72
CA ASP A 80 19.34 14.90 4.58
C ASP A 80 17.91 15.43 4.76
N PRO A 81 17.60 16.16 5.85
CA PRO A 81 16.29 16.77 6.08
C PRO A 81 15.80 17.54 4.86
N GLY A 82 14.56 17.28 4.48
CA GLY A 82 14.03 17.76 3.22
C GLY A 82 13.71 19.25 3.28
N LYS A 83 13.99 20.00 2.20
CA LYS A 83 13.54 21.41 2.07
C LYS A 83 12.03 21.59 2.22
N TRP A 84 11.26 20.51 2.06
CA TRP A 84 9.81 20.51 2.22
C TRP A 84 9.34 20.71 3.67
N GLU A 85 10.23 20.51 4.64
CA GLU A 85 9.96 20.68 6.07
C GLU A 85 9.90 22.17 6.47
N LEU A 86 10.38 23.07 5.61
CA LEU A 86 10.34 24.51 5.83
C LEU A 86 8.92 25.07 5.61
N ALA A 87 8.47 25.95 6.51
CA ALA A 87 7.13 26.53 6.49
C ALA A 87 6.75 27.19 5.15
N GLY A 88 7.69 27.86 4.47
CA GLY A 88 7.45 28.54 3.19
C GLY A 88 7.49 27.66 1.93
N TYR A 89 7.78 26.35 2.06
CA TYR A 89 7.84 25.47 0.90
C TYR A 89 6.43 25.00 0.50
N GLU A 90 5.89 25.55 -0.59
CA GLU A 90 4.55 25.21 -1.10
C GLU A 90 3.47 25.24 0.02
N GLU A 91 3.46 26.31 0.81
CA GLU A 91 2.63 26.46 2.02
C GLU A 91 1.12 26.31 1.79
N THR A 92 0.65 26.56 0.57
CA THR A 92 -0.76 26.43 0.19
C THR A 92 -1.22 24.98 0.03
N LEU A 93 -0.30 24.00 0.10
CA LEU A 93 -0.58 22.59 -0.13
C LEU A 93 -0.26 21.72 1.08
N PRO A 94 -1.08 20.69 1.35
CA PRO A 94 -0.74 19.69 2.35
C PRO A 94 0.48 18.87 1.90
N ILE A 95 1.25 18.30 2.84
CA ILE A 95 2.48 17.52 2.56
C ILE A 95 2.24 16.46 1.48
N SER A 96 1.10 15.75 1.54
CA SER A 96 0.74 14.71 0.57
C SER A 96 0.57 15.19 -0.88
N GLU A 97 0.33 16.49 -1.10
CA GLU A 97 0.15 17.11 -2.43
C GLU A 97 1.33 18.02 -2.83
N LYS A 98 2.32 18.20 -1.94
CA LYS A 98 3.55 18.93 -2.24
C LYS A 98 4.41 18.19 -3.26
N SER A 99 5.26 18.95 -3.93
CA SER A 99 6.36 18.45 -4.77
C SER A 99 7.50 17.96 -3.90
N ASN A 100 8.01 16.75 -4.13
CA ASN A 100 9.23 16.32 -3.47
C ASN A 100 10.45 17.06 -4.08
N PRO A 101 11.27 17.78 -3.29
CA PRO A 101 12.44 18.49 -3.79
C PRO A 101 13.48 17.58 -4.47
N ILE A 102 13.59 16.31 -4.06
CA ILE A 102 14.55 15.33 -4.58
C ILE A 102 14.23 14.99 -6.03
N THR A 103 12.94 14.97 -6.40
CA THR A 103 12.47 14.44 -7.68
C THR A 103 12.09 15.50 -8.71
N ARG A 104 12.54 16.75 -8.55
CA ARG A 104 12.14 17.86 -9.45
C ARG A 104 12.36 17.61 -10.95
N GLU A 105 13.35 16.79 -11.29
CA GLU A 105 13.68 16.41 -12.68
C GLU A 105 13.43 14.91 -12.96
N LEU A 106 12.49 14.29 -12.23
CA LEU A 106 12.15 12.87 -12.40
C LEU A 106 11.78 12.53 -13.85
N ASP A 107 11.11 13.43 -14.55
CA ASP A 107 10.71 13.26 -15.95
C ASP A 107 11.88 13.16 -16.94
N LYS A 108 13.08 13.62 -16.57
CA LYS A 108 14.28 13.53 -17.41
C LYS A 108 15.23 12.41 -17.00
N ALA A 109 14.95 11.74 -15.89
CA ALA A 109 15.83 10.73 -15.33
C ALA A 109 15.84 9.45 -16.18
N ASP A 110 17.01 8.86 -16.34
CA ASP A 110 17.15 7.52 -16.91
C ASP A 110 16.66 6.43 -15.92
N PRO A 111 16.52 5.15 -16.34
CA PRO A 111 16.00 4.10 -15.47
C PRO A 111 16.77 3.90 -14.16
N ILE A 112 18.10 4.06 -14.13
CA ILE A 112 18.86 3.86 -12.89
C ILE A 112 18.71 5.06 -11.96
N GLN A 113 18.67 6.27 -12.51
CA GLN A 113 18.37 7.50 -11.77
C GLN A 113 16.95 7.46 -11.20
N LEU A 114 15.95 6.99 -11.95
CA LEU A 114 14.58 6.83 -11.47
C LEU A 114 14.50 5.91 -10.25
N VAL A 115 15.18 4.76 -10.28
CA VAL A 115 15.24 3.85 -9.12
C VAL A 115 15.89 4.54 -7.93
N GLN A 116 16.99 5.27 -8.14
CA GLN A 116 17.68 5.96 -7.05
C GLN A 116 16.83 7.08 -6.42
N LEU A 117 16.17 7.89 -7.25
CA LEU A 117 15.28 8.97 -6.78
C LEU A 117 14.10 8.43 -5.96
N LEU A 118 13.45 7.36 -6.44
CA LEU A 118 12.30 6.76 -5.74
C LEU A 118 12.72 6.00 -4.48
N LYS A 119 13.89 5.34 -4.50
CA LYS A 119 14.52 4.76 -3.31
C LYS A 119 14.73 5.80 -2.21
N ASP A 120 15.25 6.97 -2.57
CA ASP A 120 15.53 8.04 -1.60
C ASP A 120 14.22 8.61 -1.04
N CYS A 121 13.19 8.74 -1.86
CA CYS A 121 11.84 9.08 -1.40
C CYS A 121 11.27 8.06 -0.41
N ASP A 122 11.42 6.75 -0.69
CA ASP A 122 10.99 5.70 0.25
C ASP A 122 11.82 5.71 1.55
N ALA A 123 13.09 6.12 1.49
CA ALA A 123 13.94 6.25 2.67
C ALA A 123 13.51 7.41 3.59
N GLU A 124 12.88 8.46 3.07
CA GLU A 124 12.34 9.57 3.87
C GLU A 124 11.29 9.11 4.91
N ILE A 125 10.63 7.97 4.68
CA ILE A 125 9.71 7.36 5.66
C ILE A 125 10.41 7.12 7.00
N PHE A 126 11.71 6.78 6.96
CA PHE A 126 12.48 6.39 8.14
C PHE A 126 13.32 7.53 8.75
N GLN A 127 13.19 8.76 8.24
CA GLN A 127 13.87 9.91 8.84
C GLN A 127 13.36 10.17 10.26
N GLU A 128 14.29 10.55 11.14
CA GLU A 128 13.97 11.06 12.47
C GLU A 128 13.53 12.52 12.42
N GLU A 129 12.86 12.96 13.47
CA GLU A 129 12.58 14.38 13.71
C GLU A 129 13.88 15.12 14.04
N ASP A 130 14.06 16.33 13.52
CA ASP A 130 15.13 17.23 13.93
C ASP A 130 14.61 18.13 15.05
N ASP A 131 15.13 17.96 16.26
CA ASP A 131 14.77 18.74 17.45
C ASP A 131 14.93 20.27 17.24
N ASN A 132 15.72 20.70 16.24
CA ASN A 132 15.90 22.12 15.90
C ASN A 132 14.87 22.64 14.87
N LEU A 133 14.20 21.74 14.13
CA LEU A 133 13.21 22.03 13.10
C LEU A 133 11.83 21.52 13.57
N VAL A 134 11.29 22.17 14.61
CA VAL A 134 10.09 21.73 15.34
C VAL A 134 8.79 21.96 14.53
N HIS A 135 8.61 21.28 13.40
CA HIS A 135 7.42 21.49 12.56
C HIS A 135 6.60 20.23 12.31
N TYR A 136 7.23 19.06 12.18
CA TYR A 136 6.50 17.84 11.83
C TYR A 136 6.98 16.63 12.62
N GLN A 137 6.02 15.94 13.26
CA GLN A 137 6.27 14.66 13.92
C GLN A 137 6.57 13.60 12.86
N ARG A 138 7.68 12.86 13.01
CA ARG A 138 8.13 11.80 12.10
C ARG A 138 7.78 10.42 12.64
N LEU A 139 8.08 9.37 11.87
CA LEU A 139 7.78 7.98 12.25
C LEU A 139 8.43 7.57 13.59
N TYR A 140 9.65 8.06 13.84
CA TYR A 140 10.42 7.79 15.06
C TYR A 140 10.21 8.84 16.17
N SER A 141 9.28 9.79 16.00
CA SER A 141 8.97 10.74 17.06
C SER A 141 8.37 10.03 18.27
N GLU A 142 8.74 10.48 19.47
CA GLU A 142 8.30 9.88 20.73
C GLU A 142 6.77 9.90 20.89
N SER A 143 6.13 11.00 20.46
CA SER A 143 4.67 11.12 20.44
C SER A 143 3.99 10.06 19.54
N VAL A 144 4.60 9.75 18.40
CA VAL A 144 4.11 8.77 17.43
C VAL A 144 4.27 7.36 17.98
N LEU A 145 5.46 7.02 18.51
CA LEU A 145 5.73 5.72 19.13
C LEU A 145 4.80 5.47 20.34
N ARG A 146 4.58 6.50 21.17
CA ARG A 146 3.63 6.43 22.28
C ARG A 146 2.19 6.21 21.81
N THR A 147 1.76 6.94 20.78
CA THR A 147 0.42 6.77 20.19
C THR A 147 0.23 5.36 19.64
N VAL A 148 1.26 4.79 18.98
CA VAL A 148 1.24 3.39 18.52
C VAL A 148 1.04 2.43 19.70
N ALA A 149 1.79 2.62 20.79
CA ALA A 149 1.66 1.78 21.99
C ALA A 149 0.28 1.91 22.64
N ASP A 150 -0.26 3.13 22.75
CA ASP A 150 -1.59 3.38 23.33
C ASP A 150 -2.69 2.69 22.50
N ILE A 151 -2.65 2.78 21.18
CA ILE A 151 -3.62 2.09 20.31
C ILE A 151 -3.43 0.57 20.41
N ALA A 152 -2.19 0.08 20.44
CA ALA A 152 -1.91 -1.35 20.55
C ALA A 152 -2.46 -1.94 21.87
N ASN A 153 -2.43 -1.19 22.97
CA ASN A 153 -3.06 -1.58 24.23
C ASN A 153 -4.59 -1.72 24.09
N ARG A 154 -5.23 -0.84 23.32
CA ARG A 154 -6.67 -0.93 23.02
C ARG A 154 -7.01 -2.11 22.11
N VAL A 155 -6.15 -2.40 21.15
CA VAL A 155 -6.25 -3.61 20.31
C VAL A 155 -6.16 -4.88 21.17
N GLN A 156 -5.25 -4.94 22.14
CA GLN A 156 -5.14 -6.07 23.06
C GLN A 156 -6.42 -6.34 23.86
N GLU A 157 -7.14 -5.29 24.30
CA GLU A 157 -8.41 -5.47 24.99
C GLU A 157 -9.45 -6.22 24.14
N VAL A 158 -9.44 -5.97 22.82
CA VAL A 158 -10.29 -6.66 21.85
C VAL A 158 -9.80 -8.09 21.60
N LEU A 159 -8.49 -8.28 21.44
CA LEU A 159 -7.90 -9.62 21.26
C LEU A 159 -8.23 -10.58 22.42
N LYS A 160 -8.32 -10.06 23.66
CA LYS A 160 -8.70 -10.82 24.86
C LYS A 160 -10.19 -11.22 24.88
N ASN A 161 -11.06 -10.54 24.12
CA ASN A 161 -12.51 -10.78 24.10
C ASN A 161 -13.05 -10.81 22.65
N PRO A 162 -12.64 -11.80 21.83
CA PRO A 162 -12.89 -11.79 20.39
C PRO A 162 -14.37 -12.00 20.00
N GLU A 163 -15.19 -12.58 20.89
CA GLU A 163 -16.62 -12.82 20.61
C GLU A 163 -17.42 -11.51 20.54
N ASP A 164 -17.18 -10.60 21.50
CA ASP A 164 -17.86 -9.31 21.61
C ASP A 164 -17.08 -8.14 20.98
N GLY A 165 -15.81 -8.38 20.65
CA GLY A 165 -14.87 -7.40 20.12
C GLY A 165 -14.68 -7.47 18.60
N LEU A 166 -14.30 -6.36 17.97
CA LEU A 166 -13.91 -6.33 16.55
C LEU A 166 -12.88 -5.23 16.27
N ILE A 167 -11.90 -5.53 15.42
CA ILE A 167 -10.95 -4.55 14.87
C ILE A 167 -11.31 -4.34 13.41
N VAL A 168 -11.67 -3.10 13.05
CA VAL A 168 -12.11 -2.76 11.69
C VAL A 168 -11.13 -1.79 11.06
N LEU A 169 -10.54 -2.18 9.94
CA LEU A 169 -9.71 -1.29 9.13
C LEU A 169 -10.52 -0.76 7.95
N SER A 170 -10.44 0.53 7.64
CA SER A 170 -11.12 1.08 6.47
C SER A 170 -10.25 2.05 5.68
N GLY A 171 -10.44 2.07 4.36
CA GLY A 171 -9.73 2.98 3.47
C GLY A 171 -10.35 3.04 2.07
N CYS A 172 -9.87 3.99 1.27
CA CYS A 172 -10.23 4.14 -0.15
C CYS A 172 -9.03 3.78 -1.03
N GLY A 173 -9.26 3.21 -2.21
CA GLY A 173 -8.19 2.82 -3.13
C GLY A 173 -7.12 1.93 -2.47
N THR A 174 -5.84 2.28 -2.63
CA THR A 174 -4.72 1.57 -1.98
C THR A 174 -4.91 1.41 -0.48
N SER A 175 -5.42 2.43 0.24
CA SER A 175 -5.62 2.33 1.69
C SER A 175 -6.64 1.26 2.06
N GLY A 176 -7.72 1.12 1.29
CA GLY A 176 -8.72 0.06 1.49
C GLY A 176 -8.20 -1.32 1.10
N ARG A 177 -7.39 -1.42 0.04
CA ARG A 177 -6.71 -2.67 -0.34
C ARG A 177 -5.73 -3.13 0.74
N LEU A 178 -4.98 -2.21 1.34
CA LEU A 178 -4.11 -2.49 2.49
C LEU A 178 -4.92 -2.91 3.72
N ALA A 179 -6.08 -2.29 3.99
CA ALA A 179 -6.97 -2.72 5.06
C ALA A 179 -7.38 -4.19 4.93
N MET A 180 -7.73 -4.64 3.72
CA MET A 180 -8.02 -6.06 3.43
C MET A 180 -6.80 -6.95 3.69
N LEU A 181 -5.63 -6.60 3.13
CA LEU A 181 -4.41 -7.38 3.32
C LEU A 181 -4.07 -7.55 4.80
N LEU A 182 -4.11 -6.46 5.57
CA LEU A 182 -3.78 -6.45 7.00
C LEU A 182 -4.79 -7.28 7.78
N ALA A 183 -6.09 -7.08 7.56
CA ALA A 183 -7.13 -7.86 8.22
C ALA A 183 -6.93 -9.37 7.97
N ASN A 184 -6.68 -9.76 6.73
CA ASN A 184 -6.48 -11.18 6.38
C ASN A 184 -5.16 -11.73 6.95
N SER A 185 -4.09 -10.94 6.95
CA SER A 185 -2.81 -11.36 7.55
C SER A 185 -2.90 -11.59 9.06
N PHE A 186 -3.53 -10.69 9.81
CA PHE A 186 -3.67 -10.86 11.26
C PHE A 186 -4.76 -11.87 11.65
N ASN A 187 -5.79 -12.06 10.82
CA ASN A 187 -6.70 -13.20 10.98
C ASN A 187 -5.99 -14.54 10.74
N ARG A 188 -5.06 -14.63 9.78
CA ARG A 188 -4.23 -15.84 9.59
C ARG A 188 -3.28 -16.05 10.76
N LEU A 189 -2.73 -14.99 11.35
CA LEU A 189 -1.94 -15.05 12.59
C LEU A 189 -2.77 -15.67 13.73
N LEU A 190 -3.97 -15.15 13.99
CA LEU A 190 -4.87 -15.69 15.00
C LEU A 190 -5.22 -17.16 14.74
N LYS A 191 -5.60 -17.51 13.50
CA LYS A 191 -5.89 -18.89 13.10
C LYS A 191 -4.71 -19.83 13.36
N GLY A 192 -3.49 -19.40 13.05
CA GLY A 192 -2.26 -20.16 13.30
C GLY A 192 -1.96 -20.37 14.79
N LEU A 193 -2.55 -19.56 15.67
CA LEU A 193 -2.53 -19.71 17.13
C LEU A 193 -3.80 -20.37 17.68
N HIS A 194 -4.66 -20.93 16.81
CA HIS A 194 -5.96 -21.50 17.18
C HIS A 194 -6.91 -20.52 17.91
N LYS A 195 -6.84 -19.23 17.55
CA LYS A 195 -7.70 -18.16 18.07
C LYS A 195 -8.77 -17.74 17.06
N THR A 196 -9.89 -17.21 17.57
CA THR A 196 -10.99 -16.69 16.76
C THR A 196 -10.56 -15.43 16.00
N PRO A 197 -10.76 -15.36 14.66
CA PRO A 197 -10.55 -14.14 13.88
C PRO A 197 -11.38 -12.97 14.40
N CYS A 198 -10.75 -11.80 14.56
CA CYS A 198 -11.43 -10.58 15.03
C CYS A 198 -11.03 -9.32 14.24
N TYR A 199 -10.39 -9.48 13.07
CA TYR A 199 -10.13 -8.39 12.14
C TYR A 199 -11.12 -8.39 10.98
N SER A 200 -11.51 -7.20 10.55
CA SER A 200 -12.40 -6.97 9.41
C SER A 200 -11.93 -5.75 8.63
N TYR A 201 -12.28 -5.68 7.34
CA TYR A 201 -11.93 -4.54 6.49
C TYR A 201 -13.18 -3.90 5.86
N ILE A 202 -13.11 -2.62 5.54
CA ILE A 202 -14.09 -1.90 4.72
C ILE A 202 -13.33 -1.11 3.65
N ILE A 203 -13.62 -1.39 2.38
CA ILE A 203 -13.10 -0.65 1.25
C ILE A 203 -14.23 0.11 0.56
N SER A 204 -14.00 1.39 0.31
CA SER A 204 -14.92 2.22 -0.48
C SER A 204 -15.14 1.59 -1.87
N GLY A 205 -16.41 1.38 -2.25
CA GLY A 205 -16.80 0.70 -3.49
C GLY A 205 -16.83 -0.83 -3.42
N GLY A 206 -16.73 -1.42 -2.22
CA GLY A 206 -16.84 -2.88 -2.00
C GLY A 206 -15.70 -3.68 -2.64
N ASP A 207 -15.84 -5.00 -2.69
CA ASP A 207 -14.76 -5.90 -3.13
C ASP A 207 -14.40 -5.74 -4.61
N ARG A 208 -15.30 -5.17 -5.43
CA ARG A 208 -14.97 -4.74 -6.81
C ARG A 208 -13.77 -3.80 -6.85
N SER A 209 -13.57 -3.01 -5.79
CA SER A 209 -12.47 -2.06 -5.66
C SER A 209 -11.14 -2.74 -5.30
N ILE A 210 -11.11 -4.04 -5.05
CA ILE A 210 -9.85 -4.77 -4.84
C ILE A 210 -9.11 -4.92 -6.18
N VAL A 211 -9.85 -5.16 -7.26
CA VAL A 211 -9.31 -5.50 -8.60
C VAL A 211 -9.61 -4.46 -9.67
N SER A 212 -10.37 -3.41 -9.34
CA SER A 212 -10.67 -2.29 -10.23
C SER A 212 -10.56 -0.95 -9.50
N SER A 213 -10.33 0.13 -10.23
CA SER A 213 -10.33 1.48 -9.64
C SER A 213 -11.75 2.02 -9.56
N GLN A 214 -12.25 2.25 -8.33
CA GLN A 214 -13.55 2.85 -8.05
C GLN A 214 -13.33 4.07 -7.16
N GLU A 215 -13.16 5.24 -7.77
CA GLU A 215 -12.84 6.46 -7.01
C GLU A 215 -14.07 7.23 -6.54
N ALA A 216 -15.15 7.24 -7.32
CA ALA A 216 -16.35 8.00 -6.99
C ALA A 216 -16.95 7.67 -5.61
N PRO A 217 -16.95 6.40 -5.14
CA PRO A 217 -17.45 6.09 -3.80
C PRO A 217 -16.65 6.74 -2.66
N GLU A 218 -15.41 7.19 -2.88
CA GLU A 218 -14.58 7.90 -1.87
C GLU A 218 -15.28 9.15 -1.34
N ASP A 219 -16.07 9.82 -2.19
CA ASP A 219 -16.72 11.09 -1.87
C ASP A 219 -18.03 10.94 -1.06
N ASN A 220 -18.44 9.71 -0.70
CA ASN A 220 -19.70 9.47 0.00
C ASN A 220 -19.50 9.15 1.50
N ALA A 221 -19.65 10.18 2.35
CA ALA A 221 -19.55 10.04 3.81
C ALA A 221 -20.65 9.15 4.42
N MET A 222 -21.88 9.22 3.90
CA MET A 222 -23.02 8.45 4.42
C MET A 222 -22.87 6.95 4.15
N MET A 223 -22.42 6.59 2.94
CA MET A 223 -22.10 5.21 2.57
C MET A 223 -21.03 4.62 3.50
N GLY A 224 -20.01 5.41 3.86
CA GLY A 224 -19.01 5.01 4.83
C GLY A 224 -19.62 4.62 6.19
N GLU A 225 -20.51 5.47 6.72
CA GLU A 225 -21.23 5.21 7.98
C GLU A 225 -22.11 3.95 7.89
N GLU A 226 -22.84 3.75 6.79
CA GLU A 226 -23.71 2.60 6.58
C GLU A 226 -22.95 1.27 6.57
N GLU A 227 -21.84 1.20 5.84
CA GLU A 227 -20.99 0.00 5.81
C GLU A 227 -20.37 -0.30 7.18
N LEU A 228 -19.96 0.73 7.92
CA LEU A 228 -19.43 0.55 9.27
C LEU A 228 -20.49 0.01 10.24
N LYS A 229 -21.72 0.52 10.18
CA LYS A 229 -22.86 -0.01 10.95
C LYS A 229 -23.07 -1.49 10.68
N LYS A 230 -23.10 -1.88 9.41
CA LYS A 230 -23.33 -3.25 8.97
C LYS A 230 -22.23 -4.20 9.46
N VAL A 231 -20.96 -3.82 9.31
CA VAL A 231 -19.82 -4.66 9.73
C VAL A 231 -19.74 -4.83 11.25
N CYS A 232 -20.21 -3.85 12.02
CA CYS A 232 -20.11 -3.84 13.48
C CYS A 232 -21.40 -4.25 14.20
N GLU A 233 -22.40 -4.76 13.46
CA GLU A 233 -23.67 -5.16 14.05
C GLU A 233 -23.46 -6.21 15.16
N GLY A 234 -24.07 -5.98 16.33
CA GLY A 234 -23.98 -6.86 17.49
C GLY A 234 -22.66 -6.80 18.28
N LYS A 235 -21.67 -6.01 17.86
CA LYS A 235 -20.39 -5.87 18.58
C LYS A 235 -20.47 -4.83 19.70
N ARG A 236 -19.84 -5.14 20.84
CA ARG A 236 -19.86 -4.27 22.04
C ARG A 236 -18.63 -3.40 22.16
N LYS A 237 -17.49 -3.84 21.63
CA LYS A 237 -16.24 -3.09 21.60
C LYS A 237 -15.63 -3.14 20.20
N VAL A 238 -15.46 -1.99 19.58
CA VAL A 238 -14.91 -1.87 18.23
C VAL A 238 -13.73 -0.92 18.21
N VAL A 239 -12.56 -1.38 17.81
CA VAL A 239 -11.44 -0.50 17.44
C VAL A 239 -11.56 -0.26 15.94
N TYR A 240 -11.97 0.95 15.57
CA TYR A 240 -12.09 1.35 14.16
C TYR A 240 -10.85 2.15 13.76
N ILE A 241 -10.20 1.76 12.67
CA ILE A 241 -9.00 2.38 12.12
C ILE A 241 -9.31 2.86 10.70
N GLY A 242 -9.59 4.17 10.57
CA GLY A 242 -9.81 4.85 9.31
C GLY A 242 -8.52 5.34 8.69
N ILE A 243 -8.20 4.93 7.46
CA ILE A 243 -6.96 5.24 6.77
C ILE A 243 -7.24 6.25 5.64
N SER A 244 -6.66 7.44 5.76
CA SER A 244 -6.67 8.46 4.71
C SER A 244 -5.32 9.16 4.68
N CYS A 245 -4.42 8.77 3.75
CA CYS A 245 -3.07 9.34 3.66
C CYS A 245 -3.08 10.88 3.64
N GLY A 246 -4.01 11.47 2.90
CA GLY A 246 -4.15 12.92 2.74
C GLY A 246 -5.04 13.62 3.76
N LEU A 247 -5.71 12.89 4.67
CA LEU A 247 -6.77 13.41 5.54
C LEU A 247 -7.84 14.17 4.73
N SER A 248 -8.38 13.48 3.71
CA SER A 248 -9.22 14.12 2.69
C SER A 248 -10.46 13.34 2.28
N ALA A 249 -10.53 12.03 2.56
CA ALA A 249 -11.55 11.13 2.03
C ALA A 249 -12.88 11.24 2.80
N PRO A 250 -13.98 11.73 2.19
CA PRO A 250 -15.28 11.84 2.85
C PRO A 250 -15.81 10.53 3.43
N PHE A 251 -15.62 9.41 2.73
CA PHE A 251 -15.99 8.07 3.19
C PHE A 251 -15.44 7.76 4.60
N ILE A 252 -14.18 8.12 4.86
CA ILE A 252 -13.54 7.92 6.17
C ILE A 252 -14.01 8.96 7.19
N ALA A 253 -14.24 10.21 6.77
CA ALA A 253 -14.77 11.25 7.65
C ALA A 253 -16.14 10.88 8.24
N GLY A 254 -17.05 10.31 7.43
CA GLY A 254 -18.36 9.84 7.88
C GLY A 254 -18.27 8.70 8.91
N GLN A 255 -17.35 7.76 8.69
CA GLN A 255 -17.09 6.66 9.62
C GLN A 255 -16.55 7.14 10.98
N LEU A 256 -15.56 8.04 10.96
CA LEU A 256 -14.99 8.62 12.17
C LEU A 256 -16.02 9.45 12.95
N ASP A 257 -16.85 10.25 12.27
CA ASP A 257 -17.95 10.96 12.91
C ASP A 257 -18.95 10.01 13.57
N TYR A 258 -19.32 8.92 12.90
CA TYR A 258 -20.20 7.90 13.46
C TYR A 258 -19.61 7.27 14.73
N CYS A 259 -18.33 6.90 14.71
CA CYS A 259 -17.65 6.38 15.90
C CYS A 259 -17.69 7.38 17.06
N MET A 260 -17.43 8.66 16.82
CA MET A 260 -17.46 9.70 17.86
C MET A 260 -18.86 9.94 18.45
N ARG A 261 -19.94 9.58 17.73
CA ARG A 261 -21.31 9.60 18.29
C ARG A 261 -21.62 8.41 19.19
N LYS A 262 -20.78 7.36 19.19
CA LYS A 262 -20.99 6.10 19.91
C LYS A 262 -19.70 5.62 20.59
N LEU A 263 -19.07 6.49 21.37
CA LEU A 263 -17.80 6.21 22.07
C LEU A 263 -17.91 5.11 23.14
N ASP A 264 -19.13 4.73 23.54
CA ASP A 264 -19.40 3.57 24.39
C ASP A 264 -19.10 2.23 23.69
N THR A 265 -19.22 2.21 22.36
CA THR A 265 -18.96 1.02 21.53
C THR A 265 -17.66 1.16 20.72
N PHE A 266 -17.36 2.35 20.21
CA PHE A 266 -16.29 2.58 19.25
C PHE A 266 -15.11 3.36 19.84
N LEU A 267 -13.90 2.88 19.53
CA LEU A 267 -12.67 3.67 19.62
C LEU A 267 -12.22 4.07 18.19
N PRO A 268 -12.38 5.34 17.79
CA PRO A 268 -11.92 5.81 16.49
C PRO A 268 -10.41 6.09 16.49
N VAL A 269 -9.73 5.55 15.48
CA VAL A 269 -8.32 5.80 15.16
C VAL A 269 -8.24 6.31 13.73
N LEU A 270 -7.58 7.45 13.52
CA LEU A 270 -7.30 8.01 12.19
C LEU A 270 -5.82 7.80 11.86
N VAL A 271 -5.54 7.19 10.71
CA VAL A 271 -4.19 7.04 10.15
C VAL A 271 -4.07 7.91 8.90
N GLY A 272 -3.02 8.72 8.85
CA GLY A 272 -2.68 9.53 7.67
C GLY A 272 -1.30 10.14 7.79
N PHE A 273 -0.93 11.06 6.91
CA PHE A 273 0.45 11.60 6.88
C PHE A 273 0.51 13.13 6.68
N ASN A 274 -0.62 13.79 6.92
CA ASN A 274 -0.70 15.24 7.04
C ASN A 274 -0.99 15.62 8.50
N PRO A 275 -0.45 16.74 8.99
CA PRO A 275 -0.96 17.42 10.18
C PRO A 275 -2.47 17.71 10.09
N VAL A 276 -3.15 17.75 11.22
CA VAL A 276 -4.61 18.00 11.30
C VAL A 276 -4.98 19.34 10.66
N ASN A 277 -4.19 20.38 10.89
CA ASN A 277 -4.40 21.72 10.30
C ASN A 277 -4.22 21.75 8.77
N MET A 278 -3.67 20.68 8.16
CA MET A 278 -3.56 20.50 6.71
C MET A 278 -4.64 19.58 6.13
N ALA A 279 -5.48 18.96 6.98
CA ALA A 279 -6.62 18.18 6.51
C ALA A 279 -7.57 19.02 5.64
N ARG A 280 -8.29 18.37 4.74
CA ARG A 280 -9.18 19.05 3.79
C ARG A 280 -10.28 19.83 4.51
N ASN A 281 -10.41 21.11 4.18
CA ASN A 281 -11.39 22.00 4.78
C ASN A 281 -12.50 22.46 3.82
N ASP A 282 -12.56 21.87 2.62
CA ASP A 282 -13.70 22.08 1.73
C ASP A 282 -14.93 21.37 2.30
N THR A 283 -16.10 21.95 2.05
CA THR A 283 -17.39 21.33 2.38
C THR A 283 -17.53 19.99 1.65
N ILE A 284 -17.93 18.95 2.38
CA ILE A 284 -18.28 17.67 1.80
C ILE A 284 -19.72 17.76 1.30
N GLU A 285 -19.95 17.45 0.03
CA GLU A 285 -21.29 17.53 -0.57
C GLU A 285 -22.27 16.61 0.15
N GLY A 286 -23.47 17.12 0.44
CA GLY A 286 -24.50 16.37 1.16
C GLY A 286 -24.16 16.05 2.62
N TRP A 287 -23.13 16.67 3.21
CA TRP A 287 -22.70 16.38 4.57
C TRP A 287 -22.33 17.64 5.38
N GLN A 288 -22.42 17.54 6.71
CA GLN A 288 -22.40 18.70 7.62
C GLN A 288 -20.99 19.17 8.04
N PHE A 289 -19.99 18.30 8.01
CA PHE A 289 -18.63 18.62 8.44
C PHE A 289 -17.63 18.56 7.29
N THR A 290 -16.50 19.24 7.46
CA THR A 290 -15.32 19.04 6.61
C THR A 290 -14.47 17.92 7.23
N PHE A 291 -13.55 17.32 6.45
CA PHE A 291 -12.62 16.34 7.03
C PHE A 291 -11.82 16.96 8.18
N ARG A 292 -11.36 18.21 8.01
CA ARG A 292 -10.63 18.95 9.06
C ARG A 292 -11.42 19.07 10.35
N LYS A 293 -12.70 19.45 10.30
CA LYS A 293 -13.56 19.56 11.50
C LYS A 293 -13.71 18.21 12.23
N VAL A 294 -13.77 17.10 11.50
CA VAL A 294 -13.82 15.74 12.09
C VAL A 294 -12.49 15.42 12.77
N ALA A 295 -11.36 15.70 12.10
CA ALA A 295 -10.03 15.47 12.65
C ALA A 295 -9.75 16.35 13.89
N GLU A 296 -10.16 17.62 13.89
CA GLU A 296 -10.05 18.52 15.06
C GLU A 296 -10.87 17.99 16.25
N ARG A 297 -12.08 17.47 16.00
CA ARG A 297 -12.88 16.82 17.05
C ARG A 297 -12.18 15.59 17.63
N MET A 298 -11.57 14.76 16.78
CA MET A 298 -10.77 13.62 17.24
C MET A 298 -9.56 14.06 18.06
N GLN A 299 -8.90 15.16 17.67
CA GLN A 299 -7.75 15.69 18.38
C GLN A 299 -8.12 16.06 19.83
N ASN A 300 -9.27 16.70 20.03
CA ASN A 300 -9.77 17.01 21.38
C ASN A 300 -10.09 15.74 22.20
N LEU A 301 -10.57 14.68 21.56
CA LEU A 301 -10.86 13.40 22.23
C LEU A 301 -9.59 12.61 22.57
N GLN A 302 -8.51 12.83 21.82
CA GLN A 302 -7.21 12.18 22.05
C GLN A 302 -6.57 12.60 23.37
N ASP A 303 -6.76 13.86 23.79
CA ASP A 303 -6.29 14.35 25.10
C ASP A 303 -6.90 13.55 26.27
N THR A 304 -8.11 13.01 26.07
CA THR A 304 -8.80 12.13 27.03
C THR A 304 -8.71 10.63 26.69
N GLN A 305 -7.87 10.25 25.72
CA GLN A 305 -7.70 8.88 25.21
C GLN A 305 -9.00 8.20 24.72
N GLN A 306 -9.96 8.99 24.22
CA GLN A 306 -11.23 8.50 23.65
C GLN A 306 -11.17 8.35 22.12
N ALA A 307 -10.15 8.90 21.48
CA ALA A 307 -9.84 8.76 20.05
C ALA A 307 -8.32 8.82 19.86
N PHE A 308 -7.81 8.39 18.71
CA PHE A 308 -6.39 8.54 18.39
C PHE A 308 -6.19 9.02 16.95
N ILE A 309 -5.28 9.96 16.76
CA ILE A 309 -4.76 10.36 15.45
C ILE A 309 -3.31 9.93 15.40
N LEU A 310 -3.01 9.08 14.44
CA LEU A 310 -1.68 8.55 14.18
C LEU A 310 -1.23 9.07 12.80
N ASN A 311 -0.60 10.25 12.80
CA ASN A 311 -0.30 10.99 11.59
C ASN A 311 1.16 11.48 11.43
N PRO A 312 2.16 10.57 11.49
CA PRO A 312 3.54 10.97 11.25
C PRO A 312 3.70 11.57 9.83
N ALA A 313 4.39 12.68 9.71
CA ALA A 313 4.78 13.22 8.42
C ALA A 313 5.85 12.33 7.78
N VAL A 314 5.57 11.83 6.59
CA VAL A 314 6.50 10.97 5.82
C VAL A 314 7.17 11.72 4.67
N GLY A 315 6.81 12.99 4.47
CA GLY A 315 7.25 13.83 3.37
C GLY A 315 6.48 13.62 2.05
N PRO A 316 6.65 14.53 1.08
CA PRO A 316 5.94 14.45 -0.19
C PRO A 316 6.33 13.22 -1.01
N GLU A 317 5.43 12.79 -1.89
CA GLU A 317 5.63 11.65 -2.78
C GLU A 317 6.64 11.93 -3.88
N GLY A 318 7.34 10.89 -4.38
CA GLY A 318 8.27 11.02 -5.50
C GLY A 318 7.59 11.55 -6.77
N VAL A 319 6.34 11.16 -6.99
CA VAL A 319 5.37 11.81 -7.88
C VAL A 319 4.24 12.36 -7.02
N SER A 320 4.06 13.67 -6.97
CA SER A 320 3.11 14.33 -6.07
C SER A 320 1.70 13.74 -6.12
N GLY A 321 1.12 13.48 -4.95
CA GLY A 321 -0.22 12.94 -4.83
C GLY A 321 -0.35 11.43 -5.08
N SER A 322 0.76 10.73 -5.40
CA SER A 322 0.75 9.26 -5.57
C SER A 322 0.79 8.54 -4.22
N SER A 323 -0.28 8.67 -3.44
CA SER A 323 -0.37 8.12 -2.07
C SER A 323 -0.22 6.60 -1.98
N ARG A 324 -0.29 5.89 -3.12
CA ARG A 324 0.01 4.45 -3.22
C ARG A 324 1.47 4.12 -2.88
N MET A 325 2.38 5.09 -3.05
CA MET A 325 3.83 4.92 -2.87
C MET A 325 4.20 5.05 -1.38
N LYS A 326 4.74 6.19 -0.93
CA LYS A 326 5.21 6.36 0.45
C LYS A 326 4.07 6.25 1.44
N GLY A 327 2.93 6.89 1.19
CA GLY A 327 1.75 6.81 2.07
C GLY A 327 1.27 5.38 2.28
N GLY A 328 1.16 4.59 1.20
CA GLY A 328 0.80 3.17 1.28
C GLY A 328 1.86 2.33 2.01
N SER A 329 3.14 2.56 1.73
CA SER A 329 4.25 1.86 2.41
C SER A 329 4.28 2.18 3.92
N ALA A 330 4.17 3.45 4.28
CA ALA A 330 4.12 3.90 5.67
C ALA A 330 2.90 3.38 6.41
N THR A 331 1.72 3.33 5.76
CA THR A 331 0.50 2.73 6.34
C THR A 331 0.76 1.27 6.71
N LYS A 332 1.35 0.49 5.79
CA LYS A 332 1.67 -0.92 6.00
C LYS A 332 2.66 -1.08 7.16
N ILE A 333 3.79 -0.36 7.14
CA ILE A 333 4.81 -0.39 8.20
C ILE A 333 4.19 -0.07 9.57
N LEU A 334 3.41 1.01 9.64
CA LEU A 334 2.88 1.53 10.89
C LEU A 334 1.84 0.59 11.52
N LEU A 335 0.90 0.10 10.73
CA LEU A 335 -0.16 -0.78 11.23
C LEU A 335 0.33 -2.19 11.53
N GLU A 336 1.27 -2.72 10.74
CA GLU A 336 1.89 -4.01 11.07
C GLU A 336 2.72 -3.93 12.34
N THR A 337 3.48 -2.85 12.52
CA THR A 337 4.23 -2.61 13.76
C THR A 337 3.29 -2.54 14.95
N LEU A 338 2.20 -1.78 14.83
CA LEU A 338 1.17 -1.64 15.86
C LEU A 338 0.54 -2.98 16.24
N PHE A 339 0.09 -3.75 15.24
CA PHE A 339 -0.58 -5.01 15.50
C PHE A 339 0.39 -6.09 15.99
N LEU A 340 1.58 -6.22 15.40
CA LEU A 340 2.62 -7.13 15.93
C LEU A 340 2.90 -6.83 17.40
N PHE A 341 3.05 -5.55 17.75
CA PHE A 341 3.22 -5.13 19.14
C PHE A 341 2.03 -5.52 20.03
N ALA A 342 0.80 -5.35 19.56
CA ALA A 342 -0.40 -5.77 20.29
C ALA A 342 -0.46 -7.29 20.51
N HIS A 343 -0.14 -8.09 19.49
CA HIS A 343 -0.11 -9.56 19.60
C HIS A 343 1.03 -10.05 20.49
N LYS A 344 2.19 -9.36 20.49
CA LYS A 344 3.34 -9.69 21.37
C LYS A 344 3.00 -9.55 22.84
N ALA A 345 2.33 -8.46 23.19
CA ALA A 345 1.96 -8.14 24.56
C ALA A 345 0.98 -9.16 25.17
N GLU A 346 0.17 -9.81 24.33
CA GLU A 346 -0.72 -10.88 24.77
C GLU A 346 0.04 -12.11 25.29
N SER A 347 1.28 -12.31 24.83
CA SER A 347 2.14 -13.45 25.22
C SER A 347 2.83 -13.27 26.58
N ASN A 348 2.35 -12.38 27.46
CA ASN A 348 2.93 -12.04 28.78
C ASN A 348 4.38 -11.52 28.75
N VAL A 349 4.85 -11.01 27.60
CA VAL A 349 6.17 -10.39 27.49
C VAL A 349 6.07 -8.91 27.86
N ALA A 350 7.00 -8.40 28.68
CA ALA A 350 7.07 -6.98 28.99
C ALA A 350 7.34 -6.18 27.70
N VAL A 351 6.37 -5.37 27.30
CA VAL A 351 6.48 -4.62 26.04
C VAL A 351 7.01 -3.21 26.31
N THR A 352 8.06 -2.84 25.58
CA THR A 352 8.78 -1.58 25.73
C THR A 352 8.85 -0.84 24.39
N GLU A 353 9.17 0.46 24.41
CA GLU A 353 9.49 1.23 23.19
C GLU A 353 10.57 0.53 22.34
N GLY A 354 11.52 -0.15 22.98
CA GLY A 354 12.56 -0.95 22.31
C GLY A 354 11.98 -2.01 21.35
N CYS A 355 10.83 -2.61 21.67
CA CYS A 355 10.17 -3.57 20.80
C CYS A 355 9.64 -2.94 19.50
N LEU A 356 9.10 -1.71 19.55
CA LEU A 356 8.66 -0.99 18.35
C LEU A 356 9.85 -0.71 17.44
N LEU A 357 10.95 -0.21 18.02
CA LEU A 357 12.17 0.12 17.29
C LEU A 357 12.80 -1.13 16.64
N GLU A 358 12.74 -2.29 17.29
CA GLU A 358 13.19 -3.56 16.71
C GLU A 358 12.40 -3.93 15.45
N ILE A 359 11.06 -3.84 15.50
CA ILE A 359 10.20 -4.11 14.36
C ILE A 359 10.47 -3.12 13.23
N LEU A 360 10.53 -1.82 13.53
CA LEU A 360 10.81 -0.77 12.54
C LEU A 360 12.16 -0.97 11.83
N ARG A 361 13.20 -1.38 12.55
CA ARG A 361 14.52 -1.72 11.97
C ARG A 361 14.45 -2.89 10.98
N THR A 362 13.49 -3.81 11.14
CA THR A 362 13.30 -4.88 10.15
C THR A 362 12.79 -4.32 8.81
N TYR A 363 11.97 -3.28 8.83
CA TYR A 363 11.50 -2.60 7.61
C TYR A 363 12.57 -1.72 6.97
N GLU A 364 13.43 -1.08 7.74
CA GLU A 364 14.64 -0.43 7.20
C GLU A 364 15.56 -1.44 6.50
N ARG A 365 15.72 -2.62 7.11
CA ARG A 365 16.49 -3.70 6.48
C ARG A 365 15.83 -4.17 5.17
N ALA A 366 14.50 -4.20 5.12
CA ALA A 366 13.78 -4.49 3.88
C ALA A 366 14.11 -3.47 2.81
N HIS A 367 14.10 -2.16 3.12
CA HIS A 367 14.49 -1.12 2.16
C HIS A 367 15.89 -1.37 1.60
N LYS A 368 16.87 -1.59 2.49
CA LYS A 368 18.27 -1.89 2.11
C LYS A 368 18.38 -3.10 1.19
N VAL A 369 17.72 -4.20 1.56
CA VAL A 369 17.77 -5.47 0.83
C VAL A 369 17.09 -5.35 -0.53
N THR A 370 15.93 -4.70 -0.60
CA THR A 370 15.22 -4.42 -1.86
C THR A 370 16.09 -3.60 -2.81
N TYR A 371 16.55 -2.44 -2.37
CA TYR A 371 17.26 -1.50 -3.23
C TYR A 371 18.73 -1.89 -3.48
N SER A 372 19.26 -2.93 -2.81
CA SER A 372 20.50 -3.59 -3.25
C SER A 372 20.39 -4.16 -4.67
N GLN A 373 19.17 -4.44 -5.14
CA GLN A 373 18.88 -4.94 -6.48
C GLN A 373 18.59 -3.84 -7.52
N SER A 374 18.91 -2.57 -7.23
CA SER A 374 18.55 -1.40 -8.07
C SER A 374 18.83 -1.56 -9.56
N LYS A 375 19.98 -2.17 -9.93
CA LYS A 375 20.33 -2.40 -11.34
C LYS A 375 19.30 -3.29 -12.07
N LYS A 376 18.80 -4.33 -11.40
CA LYS A 376 17.82 -5.25 -11.98
C LYS A 376 16.41 -4.66 -11.96
N ILE A 377 16.08 -3.88 -10.94
CA ILE A 377 14.83 -3.09 -10.89
C ILE A 377 14.78 -2.12 -12.07
N ALA A 378 15.88 -1.40 -12.35
CA ALA A 378 15.99 -0.51 -13.50
C ALA A 378 15.86 -1.24 -14.84
N ALA A 379 16.41 -2.46 -14.97
CA ALA A 379 16.26 -3.28 -16.17
C ALA A 379 14.79 -3.69 -16.40
N LEU A 380 14.11 -4.17 -15.36
CA LEU A 380 12.68 -4.51 -15.42
C LEU A 380 11.83 -3.28 -15.76
N MET A 381 12.08 -2.14 -15.10
CA MET A 381 11.41 -0.86 -15.40
C MET A 381 11.55 -0.47 -16.88
N LYS A 382 12.78 -0.52 -17.42
CA LYS A 382 13.04 -0.21 -18.83
C LYS A 382 12.31 -1.17 -19.77
N GLN A 383 12.29 -2.46 -19.44
CA GLN A 383 11.57 -3.45 -20.22
C GLN A 383 10.06 -3.17 -20.21
N SER A 384 9.47 -2.95 -19.03
CA SER A 384 8.05 -2.62 -18.90
C SER A 384 7.70 -1.34 -19.68
N ALA A 385 8.55 -0.32 -19.62
CA ALA A 385 8.38 0.91 -20.42
C ALA A 385 8.38 0.60 -21.93
N THR A 386 9.28 -0.27 -22.37
CA THR A 386 9.39 -0.69 -23.77
C THR A 386 8.13 -1.41 -24.26
N SER A 387 7.59 -2.34 -23.45
CA SER A 387 6.31 -3.01 -23.76
C SER A 387 5.17 -2.01 -23.89
N LEU A 388 4.99 -1.13 -22.89
CA LEU A 388 3.91 -0.14 -22.90
C LEU A 388 4.03 0.88 -24.04
N GLN A 389 5.25 1.24 -24.46
CA GLN A 389 5.49 2.11 -25.62
C GLN A 389 5.15 1.41 -26.95
N LYS A 390 5.38 0.09 -27.02
CA LYS A 390 5.04 -0.75 -28.18
C LYS A 390 3.57 -1.22 -28.20
N LYS A 391 2.73 -0.67 -27.32
CA LYS A 391 1.31 -1.07 -27.15
C LYS A 391 1.14 -2.52 -26.70
N GLY A 392 2.18 -3.11 -26.10
CA GLY A 392 2.07 -4.37 -25.36
C GLY A 392 1.77 -4.12 -23.88
N HIS A 393 1.66 -5.21 -23.14
CA HIS A 393 1.15 -5.25 -21.77
C HIS A 393 2.22 -5.70 -20.76
N LEU A 394 2.02 -5.38 -19.49
CA LEU A 394 2.75 -5.97 -18.36
C LEU A 394 1.82 -6.89 -17.56
N TYR A 395 2.10 -8.19 -17.59
CA TYR A 395 1.37 -9.18 -16.81
C TYR A 395 2.18 -9.63 -15.60
N ILE A 396 1.62 -9.43 -14.41
CA ILE A 396 2.22 -9.83 -13.13
C ILE A 396 1.56 -11.13 -12.69
N VAL A 397 2.34 -12.19 -12.48
CA VAL A 397 1.85 -13.51 -12.04
C VAL A 397 2.48 -13.81 -10.68
N GLY A 398 1.70 -13.68 -9.61
CA GLY A 398 2.19 -13.77 -8.24
C GLY A 398 1.63 -14.94 -7.44
N TRP A 399 2.43 -15.44 -6.50
CA TRP A 399 2.06 -16.50 -5.54
C TRP A 399 1.75 -15.92 -4.16
N GLY A 400 0.74 -16.48 -3.52
CA GLY A 400 0.26 -16.10 -2.19
C GLY A 400 -0.05 -14.61 -2.09
N THR A 401 0.33 -14.00 -0.97
CA THR A 401 0.11 -12.56 -0.75
C THR A 401 0.97 -11.66 -1.63
N LEU A 402 2.00 -12.19 -2.32
CA LEU A 402 2.77 -11.42 -3.30
C LEU A 402 1.94 -11.16 -4.56
N GLY A 403 1.01 -12.06 -4.91
CA GLY A 403 0.00 -11.80 -5.95
C GLY A 403 -0.96 -10.67 -5.58
N VAL A 404 -1.27 -10.50 -4.28
CA VAL A 404 -2.05 -9.35 -3.80
C VAL A 404 -1.28 -8.04 -4.02
N MET A 405 0.04 -8.02 -3.76
CA MET A 405 0.89 -6.85 -4.04
C MET A 405 0.88 -6.50 -5.54
N GLY A 406 0.90 -7.52 -6.40
CA GLY A 406 0.74 -7.35 -7.85
C GLY A 406 -0.58 -6.69 -8.24
N ILE A 407 -1.70 -7.19 -7.69
CA ILE A 407 -3.03 -6.62 -7.94
C ILE A 407 -3.11 -5.16 -7.47
N MET A 408 -2.61 -4.87 -6.26
CA MET A 408 -2.61 -3.51 -5.72
C MET A 408 -1.85 -2.52 -6.61
N ASP A 409 -0.71 -2.92 -7.17
CA ASP A 409 0.09 -2.06 -8.04
C ASP A 409 -0.54 -1.87 -9.43
N ALA A 410 -1.04 -2.96 -10.03
CA ALA A 410 -1.68 -2.95 -11.34
C ALA A 410 -2.91 -2.04 -11.39
N VAL A 411 -3.81 -2.17 -10.41
CA VAL A 411 -5.07 -1.40 -10.36
C VAL A 411 -4.83 0.11 -10.27
N GLU A 412 -3.76 0.54 -9.60
CA GLU A 412 -3.43 1.95 -9.45
C GLU A 412 -2.82 2.58 -10.70
N CYS A 413 -2.42 1.78 -11.70
CA CYS A 413 -1.93 2.33 -12.97
C CYS A 413 -3.04 3.08 -13.73
N VAL A 414 -4.28 2.58 -13.66
CA VAL A 414 -5.45 3.15 -14.33
C VAL A 414 -5.72 4.60 -13.90
N PRO A 415 -5.99 4.89 -12.61
CA PRO A 415 -6.27 6.27 -12.18
C PRO A 415 -5.03 7.16 -12.24
N THR A 416 -3.85 6.64 -11.89
CA THR A 416 -2.63 7.46 -11.73
C THR A 416 -2.04 7.95 -13.04
N PHE A 417 -2.05 7.11 -14.09
CA PHE A 417 -1.36 7.39 -15.35
C PHE A 417 -2.31 7.45 -16.55
N HIS A 418 -3.63 7.38 -16.29
CA HIS A 418 -4.65 7.20 -17.32
C HIS A 418 -4.28 6.04 -18.24
N ALA A 419 -3.94 4.90 -17.62
CA ALA A 419 -3.63 3.65 -18.31
C ALA A 419 -4.94 2.88 -18.58
N GLU A 420 -4.93 2.08 -19.63
CA GLU A 420 -6.01 1.11 -19.83
C GLU A 420 -5.93 0.02 -18.75
N TRP A 421 -7.07 -0.60 -18.42
CA TRP A 421 -7.13 -1.61 -17.37
C TRP A 421 -6.34 -2.88 -17.73
N ASP A 422 -6.02 -3.08 -19.00
CA ASP A 422 -5.21 -4.17 -19.53
C ASP A 422 -3.74 -3.80 -19.79
N ASP A 423 -3.34 -2.51 -19.74
CA ASP A 423 -1.92 -2.09 -19.88
C ASP A 423 -1.03 -2.79 -18.82
N VAL A 424 -1.53 -2.89 -17.58
CA VAL A 424 -0.88 -3.60 -16.47
C VAL A 424 -1.93 -4.43 -15.74
N ARG A 425 -1.75 -5.76 -15.71
CA ARG A 425 -2.66 -6.68 -15.00
C ARG A 425 -1.90 -7.62 -14.10
N SER A 426 -2.55 -8.08 -13.04
CA SER A 426 -1.99 -9.04 -12.11
C SER A 426 -2.90 -10.24 -11.89
N PHE A 427 -2.26 -11.39 -11.67
CA PHE A 427 -2.89 -12.68 -11.41
C PHE A 427 -2.31 -13.30 -10.14
N ILE A 428 -3.16 -14.00 -9.39
CA ILE A 428 -2.85 -14.63 -8.11
C ILE A 428 -3.23 -16.11 -8.13
N ASN A 429 -2.38 -16.96 -7.57
CA ASN A 429 -2.68 -18.40 -7.48
C ASN A 429 -3.95 -18.61 -6.63
N GLY A 430 -4.89 -19.42 -7.11
CA GLY A 430 -6.16 -19.67 -6.42
C GLY A 430 -7.18 -18.52 -6.45
N GLY A 431 -6.93 -17.42 -7.16
CA GLY A 431 -7.89 -16.34 -7.38
C GLY A 431 -8.46 -15.72 -6.09
N TYR A 432 -9.78 -15.46 -6.08
CA TYR A 432 -10.49 -14.85 -4.94
C TYR A 432 -10.42 -15.67 -3.65
N LYS A 433 -10.22 -17.00 -3.74
CA LYS A 433 -10.01 -17.84 -2.56
C LYS A 433 -8.75 -17.44 -1.79
N THR A 434 -7.68 -17.07 -2.48
CA THR A 434 -6.44 -16.61 -1.86
C THR A 434 -6.53 -15.16 -1.39
N LEU A 435 -7.33 -14.34 -2.08
CA LEU A 435 -7.64 -12.98 -1.62
C LEU A 435 -8.37 -12.97 -0.28
N GLU A 436 -9.24 -13.96 -0.03
CA GLU A 436 -10.09 -14.02 1.16
C GLU A 436 -10.95 -12.74 1.30
N ASN A 437 -11.55 -12.30 0.19
CA ASN A 437 -12.48 -11.18 0.18
C ASN A 437 -13.89 -11.65 0.63
N LYS A 438 -14.71 -10.72 1.11
CA LYS A 438 -16.00 -10.99 1.77
C LYS A 438 -17.12 -11.37 0.79
N GLU A 439 -17.12 -10.80 -0.40
CA GLU A 439 -18.14 -11.00 -1.44
C GLU A 439 -17.91 -12.29 -2.25
N GLY A 440 -16.81 -13.01 -1.99
CA GLY A 440 -16.46 -14.24 -2.69
C GLY A 440 -15.97 -14.00 -4.12
N ASP A 441 -16.17 -14.97 -5.00
CA ASP A 441 -15.71 -14.91 -6.38
C ASP A 441 -16.56 -13.95 -7.22
N ILE A 442 -15.94 -12.87 -7.70
CA ILE A 442 -16.54 -11.88 -8.60
C ILE A 442 -15.93 -11.93 -10.01
N GLY A 443 -15.16 -12.98 -10.33
CA GLY A 443 -14.43 -13.12 -11.59
C GLY A 443 -15.31 -13.21 -12.84
N SER A 444 -16.56 -13.63 -12.67
CA SER A 444 -17.55 -13.69 -13.75
C SER A 444 -18.19 -12.34 -14.10
N THR A 445 -17.92 -11.28 -13.33
CA THR A 445 -18.55 -9.97 -13.52
C THR A 445 -17.92 -9.11 -14.62
N GLY A 446 -16.78 -9.54 -15.18
CA GLY A 446 -16.09 -8.88 -16.29
C GLY A 446 -14.66 -9.42 -16.48
N PRO A 447 -14.06 -9.25 -17.66
CA PRO A 447 -12.72 -9.77 -17.96
C PRO A 447 -11.62 -9.20 -17.05
N GLU A 448 -11.81 -7.98 -16.52
CA GLU A 448 -10.92 -7.32 -15.55
C GLU A 448 -10.94 -7.98 -14.17
N PHE A 449 -12.04 -8.67 -13.83
CA PHE A 449 -12.20 -9.38 -12.55
C PHE A 449 -11.65 -10.81 -12.59
N ALA A 450 -11.30 -11.34 -13.76
CA ALA A 450 -10.65 -12.65 -13.90
C ALA A 450 -9.16 -12.55 -13.54
N ILE A 451 -8.80 -12.99 -12.33
CA ILE A 451 -7.49 -12.73 -11.69
C ILE A 451 -6.75 -14.00 -11.26
N SER A 452 -7.28 -15.20 -11.53
CA SER A 452 -6.59 -16.43 -11.17
C SER A 452 -5.47 -16.77 -12.17
N HIS A 453 -4.53 -17.64 -11.78
CA HIS A 453 -3.54 -18.17 -12.74
C HIS A 453 -4.22 -18.98 -13.84
N GLU A 454 -5.34 -19.65 -13.54
CA GLU A 454 -6.16 -20.34 -14.52
C GLU A 454 -6.76 -19.36 -15.54
N ASP A 455 -7.20 -18.19 -15.09
CA ASP A 455 -7.70 -17.12 -15.98
C ASP A 455 -6.57 -16.58 -16.87
N PHE A 456 -5.37 -16.39 -16.31
CA PHE A 456 -4.21 -16.02 -17.11
C PHE A 456 -3.94 -17.05 -18.22
N VAL A 457 -3.88 -18.34 -17.87
CA VAL A 457 -3.60 -19.42 -18.83
C VAL A 457 -4.70 -19.56 -19.89
N LYS A 458 -5.98 -19.36 -19.51
CA LYS A 458 -7.11 -19.52 -20.42
C LYS A 458 -7.35 -18.31 -21.31
N SER A 459 -7.24 -17.10 -20.75
CA SER A 459 -7.73 -15.88 -21.39
C SER A 459 -6.62 -14.96 -21.88
N VAL A 460 -5.43 -14.99 -21.26
CA VAL A 460 -4.34 -14.06 -21.58
C VAL A 460 -3.20 -14.74 -22.35
N LEU A 461 -2.74 -15.90 -21.87
CA LEU A 461 -1.65 -16.67 -22.46
C LEU A 461 -1.83 -16.94 -23.97
N PRO A 462 -3.03 -17.30 -24.48
CA PRO A 462 -3.21 -17.54 -25.92
C PRO A 462 -3.00 -16.31 -26.79
N SER A 463 -3.30 -15.12 -26.25
CA SER A 463 -3.19 -13.83 -26.93
C SER A 463 -1.88 -13.08 -26.67
N LEU A 464 -0.97 -13.62 -25.85
CA LEU A 464 0.34 -13.01 -25.63
C LEU A 464 1.13 -12.85 -26.93
N SER A 465 1.81 -11.73 -27.04
CA SER A 465 2.70 -11.34 -28.13
C SER A 465 4.14 -11.14 -27.64
N GLU A 466 5.09 -11.10 -28.58
CA GLU A 466 6.51 -10.82 -28.30
C GLU A 466 6.74 -9.40 -27.74
N THR A 467 5.74 -8.51 -27.79
CA THR A 467 5.83 -7.17 -27.21
C THR A 467 5.43 -7.13 -25.73
N ASP A 468 4.78 -8.17 -25.23
CA ASP A 468 4.32 -8.25 -23.85
C ASP A 468 5.46 -8.66 -22.92
N THR A 469 5.41 -8.17 -21.68
CA THR A 469 6.32 -8.57 -20.60
C THR A 469 5.55 -9.34 -19.53
N VAL A 470 6.08 -10.49 -19.13
CA VAL A 470 5.50 -11.29 -18.02
C VAL A 470 6.48 -11.33 -16.85
N LEU A 471 5.99 -10.91 -15.69
CA LEU A 471 6.72 -10.85 -14.43
C LEU A 471 6.17 -11.89 -13.45
N PHE A 472 6.99 -12.86 -13.08
CA PHE A 472 6.67 -13.85 -12.05
C PHE A 472 7.12 -13.37 -10.66
N ILE A 473 6.30 -13.55 -9.62
CA ILE A 473 6.64 -13.15 -8.24
C ILE A 473 6.36 -14.29 -7.28
N PHE A 474 7.41 -14.85 -6.69
CA PHE A 474 7.30 -16.04 -5.83
C PHE A 474 8.41 -16.08 -4.77
N THR A 475 8.30 -17.04 -3.87
CA THR A 475 9.29 -17.40 -2.87
C THR A 475 9.89 -18.76 -3.20
N LEU A 476 11.09 -19.07 -2.68
CA LEU A 476 11.65 -20.42 -2.82
C LEU A 476 10.91 -21.49 -1.98
N ASP A 477 9.92 -21.07 -1.18
CA ASP A 477 9.03 -21.95 -0.41
C ASP A 477 7.78 -22.34 -1.23
N ASP A 478 7.53 -21.71 -2.38
CA ASP A 478 6.40 -22.02 -3.27
C ASP A 478 6.67 -23.25 -4.16
N ASP A 479 5.64 -23.76 -4.83
CA ASP A 479 5.77 -24.86 -5.79
C ASP A 479 6.51 -24.41 -7.06
N LEU A 480 7.84 -24.57 -7.05
CA LEU A 480 8.69 -24.21 -8.18
C LEU A 480 8.37 -25.02 -9.45
N SER A 481 7.75 -26.20 -9.34
CA SER A 481 7.38 -26.99 -10.52
C SER A 481 6.22 -26.34 -11.29
N GLU A 482 5.28 -25.73 -10.57
CA GLU A 482 4.19 -24.92 -11.14
C GLU A 482 4.76 -23.67 -11.82
N VAL A 483 5.68 -22.96 -11.14
CA VAL A 483 6.38 -21.79 -11.71
C VAL A 483 7.10 -22.14 -13.00
N GLU A 484 7.91 -23.21 -13.01
CA GLU A 484 8.65 -23.66 -14.19
C GLU A 484 7.73 -24.04 -15.36
N LYS A 485 6.60 -24.68 -15.06
CA LYS A 485 5.58 -25.02 -16.06
C LYS A 485 4.98 -23.76 -16.71
N MET A 486 4.56 -22.78 -15.90
CA MET A 486 3.98 -21.54 -16.43
C MET A 486 5.01 -20.74 -17.23
N VAL A 487 6.26 -20.65 -16.75
CA VAL A 487 7.36 -19.99 -17.46
C VAL A 487 7.60 -20.65 -18.82
N THR A 488 7.58 -21.97 -18.88
CA THR A 488 7.75 -22.71 -20.15
C THR A 488 6.67 -22.32 -21.15
N GLN A 489 5.40 -22.30 -20.74
CA GLN A 489 4.28 -21.90 -21.59
C GLN A 489 4.37 -20.44 -22.06
N VAL A 490 4.78 -19.52 -21.18
CA VAL A 490 4.93 -18.10 -21.53
C VAL A 490 6.07 -17.89 -22.53
N LYS A 491 7.18 -18.64 -22.40
CA LYS A 491 8.34 -18.53 -23.31
C LYS A 491 8.05 -18.99 -24.73
N GLU A 492 6.96 -19.71 -24.95
CA GLU A 492 6.47 -20.03 -26.30
C GLU A 492 5.83 -18.81 -26.99
N LYS A 493 5.49 -17.76 -26.22
CA LYS A 493 4.76 -16.57 -26.69
C LYS A 493 5.58 -15.28 -26.65
N THR A 494 6.44 -15.12 -25.65
CA THR A 494 7.28 -13.93 -25.47
C THR A 494 8.62 -14.29 -24.84
N SER A 495 9.70 -13.66 -25.31
CA SER A 495 11.01 -13.75 -24.67
C SER A 495 11.18 -12.85 -23.44
N ASN A 496 10.26 -11.89 -23.21
CA ASN A 496 10.35 -10.89 -22.15
C ASN A 496 9.86 -11.43 -20.80
N VAL A 497 10.55 -12.45 -20.28
CA VAL A 497 10.21 -13.10 -19.01
C VAL A 497 11.15 -12.65 -17.89
N TYR A 498 10.56 -12.15 -16.81
CA TYR A 498 11.25 -11.65 -15.62
C TYR A 498 10.71 -12.35 -14.37
N ALA A 499 11.51 -12.36 -13.30
CA ALA A 499 11.03 -12.80 -11.99
C ALA A 499 11.54 -11.94 -10.85
N ILE A 500 10.72 -11.78 -9.81
CA ILE A 500 11.12 -11.39 -8.47
C ILE A 500 11.03 -12.65 -7.60
N SER A 501 12.15 -13.11 -7.06
CA SER A 501 12.21 -14.30 -6.21
C SER A 501 12.69 -13.93 -4.82
N HIS A 502 11.93 -14.29 -3.79
CA HIS A 502 12.33 -14.11 -2.40
C HIS A 502 12.87 -15.42 -1.82
N ALA A 503 14.00 -15.36 -1.13
CA ALA A 503 14.66 -16.50 -0.53
C ALA A 503 15.06 -16.18 0.92
N ILE A 504 15.06 -17.16 1.81
CA ILE A 504 15.72 -17.04 3.12
C ILE A 504 17.20 -17.40 2.94
N ALA A 505 18.09 -16.77 3.70
CA ALA A 505 19.51 -17.09 3.73
C ALA A 505 19.71 -18.61 3.95
N GLY A 506 20.49 -19.23 3.07
CA GLY A 506 20.68 -20.68 3.01
C GLY A 506 19.86 -21.38 1.91
N GLN A 507 18.80 -20.74 1.39
CA GLN A 507 18.09 -21.22 0.20
C GLN A 507 18.71 -20.67 -1.08
N TYR A 508 18.77 -21.48 -2.12
CA TYR A 508 19.32 -21.12 -3.42
C TYR A 508 18.36 -21.53 -4.54
N MET A 509 18.20 -20.64 -5.52
CA MET A 509 17.38 -20.92 -6.71
C MET A 509 17.93 -22.15 -7.46
N PRO A 510 17.09 -23.15 -7.79
CA PRO A 510 17.52 -24.30 -8.57
C PRO A 510 18.10 -23.89 -9.93
N ASN A 511 19.09 -24.66 -10.41
CA ASN A 511 19.73 -24.40 -11.69
C ASN A 511 18.76 -24.56 -12.88
N SER A 512 17.74 -25.40 -12.77
CA SER A 512 16.66 -25.53 -13.77
C SER A 512 15.94 -24.20 -13.94
N THR A 513 15.38 -23.66 -12.84
CA THR A 513 14.63 -22.40 -12.82
C THR A 513 15.50 -21.22 -13.25
N LYS A 514 16.75 -21.16 -12.76
CA LYS A 514 17.70 -20.09 -13.10
C LYS A 514 18.06 -20.06 -14.59
N LYS A 515 18.10 -21.22 -15.27
CA LYS A 515 18.33 -21.28 -16.73
C LYS A 515 17.08 -20.88 -17.51
N MET A 516 15.88 -21.14 -16.98
CA MET A 516 14.63 -20.79 -17.65
C MET A 516 14.38 -19.29 -17.63
N ILE A 517 14.66 -18.62 -16.51
CA ILE A 517 14.42 -17.18 -16.31
C ILE A 517 15.77 -16.47 -16.22
N PRO A 518 16.26 -15.82 -17.29
CA PRO A 518 17.56 -15.15 -17.24
C PRO A 518 17.55 -13.88 -16.36
N ASN A 519 16.40 -13.20 -16.26
CA ASN A 519 16.26 -11.91 -15.58
C ASN A 519 15.57 -12.06 -14.22
N ILE A 520 16.31 -12.54 -13.21
CA ILE A 520 15.79 -12.73 -11.85
C ILE A 520 16.29 -11.64 -10.89
N ILE A 521 15.35 -10.89 -10.32
CA ILE A 521 15.55 -10.05 -9.13
C ILE A 521 15.48 -10.96 -7.89
N GLY A 522 16.64 -11.48 -7.50
CA GLY A 522 16.77 -12.35 -6.33
C GLY A 522 16.95 -11.53 -5.05
N VAL A 523 16.02 -11.67 -4.12
CA VAL A 523 16.01 -10.97 -2.84
C VAL A 523 16.22 -11.99 -1.71
N THR A 524 17.39 -11.95 -1.06
CA THR A 524 17.74 -12.88 0.02
C THR A 524 17.57 -12.20 1.37
N TRP A 525 16.80 -12.84 2.24
CA TRP A 525 16.44 -12.35 3.56
C TRP A 525 17.27 -13.02 4.66
N PRO A 526 17.80 -12.27 5.63
CA PRO A 526 18.44 -12.87 6.79
C PRO A 526 17.42 -13.63 7.63
N ILE A 527 17.86 -14.71 8.28
CA ILE A 527 17.03 -15.44 9.24
C ILE A 527 16.68 -14.52 10.41
N LEU A 528 15.38 -14.46 10.75
CA LEU A 528 14.90 -13.76 11.92
C LEU A 528 14.76 -14.75 13.08
N PHE A 529 15.53 -14.55 14.15
CA PHE A 529 15.40 -15.29 15.41
C PHE A 529 14.43 -14.59 16.38
N LEU A 530 13.37 -14.03 15.82
CA LEU A 530 12.21 -13.59 16.60
C LEU A 530 11.31 -14.81 16.79
N GLU A 531 10.50 -14.86 17.85
CA GLU A 531 9.62 -15.98 18.17
C GLU A 531 8.52 -16.17 17.09
N TYR A 532 7.29 -16.54 17.46
CA TYR A 532 6.20 -16.79 16.50
C TYR A 532 5.98 -15.65 15.47
N GLU A 533 6.26 -14.40 15.86
CA GLU A 533 6.18 -13.22 14.99
C GLU A 533 7.21 -13.19 13.86
N GLY A 534 8.35 -13.88 14.01
CA GLY A 534 9.45 -13.87 13.04
C GLY A 534 9.01 -14.30 11.64
N ALA A 535 8.14 -15.32 11.55
CA ALA A 535 7.58 -15.77 10.26
C ALA A 535 6.67 -14.72 9.61
N PHE A 536 5.89 -13.98 10.40
CA PHE A 536 5.01 -12.92 9.91
C PHE A 536 5.80 -11.68 9.48
N ILE A 537 6.79 -11.26 10.28
CA ILE A 537 7.70 -10.17 9.90
C ILE A 537 8.42 -10.53 8.60
N GLN A 538 8.90 -11.77 8.46
CA GLN A 538 9.54 -12.24 7.24
C GLN A 538 8.61 -12.13 6.01
N LYS A 539 7.33 -12.48 6.18
CA LYS A 539 6.30 -12.31 5.14
C LYS A 539 6.05 -10.83 4.82
N PHE A 540 5.91 -9.97 5.83
CA PHE A 540 5.68 -8.54 5.66
C PHE A 540 6.83 -7.82 4.95
N GLN A 541 8.08 -8.22 5.26
CA GLN A 541 9.27 -7.75 4.55
C GLN A 541 9.24 -8.13 3.06
N ARG A 542 8.85 -9.38 2.73
CA ARG A 542 8.69 -9.83 1.34
C ARG A 542 7.65 -8.99 0.62
N GLU A 543 6.47 -8.83 1.21
CA GLU A 543 5.38 -8.03 0.64
C GLU A 543 5.77 -6.56 0.42
N LEU A 544 6.38 -5.90 1.42
CA LEU A 544 6.80 -4.51 1.29
C LEU A 544 7.91 -4.34 0.25
N SER A 545 8.83 -5.30 0.17
CA SER A 545 9.87 -5.33 -0.88
C SER A 545 9.28 -5.48 -2.27
N THR A 546 8.34 -6.42 -2.46
CA THR A 546 7.60 -6.57 -3.72
C THR A 546 6.88 -5.28 -4.06
N LYS A 547 6.18 -4.66 -3.10
CA LYS A 547 5.49 -3.38 -3.27
C LYS A 547 6.44 -2.28 -3.76
N TRP A 548 7.60 -2.09 -3.11
CA TRP A 548 8.57 -1.08 -3.53
C TRP A 548 9.12 -1.33 -4.94
N ILE A 549 9.43 -2.59 -5.27
CA ILE A 549 9.91 -2.95 -6.63
C ILE A 549 8.82 -2.62 -7.65
N LEU A 550 7.59 -3.08 -7.43
CA LEU A 550 6.48 -2.88 -8.36
C LEU A 550 6.13 -1.40 -8.52
N ASN A 551 5.97 -0.66 -7.41
CA ASN A 551 5.67 0.77 -7.44
C ASN A 551 6.76 1.56 -8.17
N THR A 552 8.03 1.18 -7.98
CA THR A 552 9.17 1.79 -8.70
C THR A 552 9.09 1.47 -10.19
N VAL A 553 8.91 0.19 -10.54
CA VAL A 553 8.84 -0.29 -11.94
C VAL A 553 7.68 0.36 -12.69
N THR A 554 6.46 0.32 -12.16
CA THR A 554 5.28 0.86 -12.86
C THR A 554 5.30 2.38 -12.92
N THR A 555 5.73 3.07 -11.86
CA THR A 555 5.88 4.53 -11.89
C THR A 555 6.94 4.94 -12.90
N GLY A 556 8.13 4.36 -12.82
CA GLY A 556 9.22 4.67 -13.74
C GLY A 556 8.89 4.34 -15.19
N ALA A 557 8.20 3.23 -15.45
CA ALA A 557 7.76 2.89 -16.81
C ALA A 557 6.82 3.95 -17.41
N HIS A 558 5.87 4.47 -16.61
CA HIS A 558 4.97 5.53 -17.07
C HIS A 558 5.65 6.92 -17.15
N VAL A 559 6.65 7.19 -16.30
CA VAL A 559 7.53 8.36 -16.46
C VAL A 559 8.26 8.30 -17.81
N LEU A 560 8.85 7.15 -18.16
CA LEU A 560 9.53 6.93 -19.44
C LEU A 560 8.56 6.94 -20.64
N LYS A 561 7.28 6.63 -20.44
CA LYS A 561 6.19 6.80 -21.43
C LYS A 561 5.78 8.27 -21.62
N GLY A 562 6.30 9.20 -20.81
CA GLY A 562 6.03 10.64 -20.92
C GLY A 562 4.68 11.09 -20.33
N LYS A 563 4.18 10.37 -19.32
CA LYS A 563 2.93 10.68 -18.60
C LYS A 563 3.12 11.66 -17.42
N ILE A 564 4.37 11.92 -17.03
CA ILE A 564 4.74 12.79 -15.90
C ILE A 564 5.48 14.03 -16.43
N PHE A 565 5.18 15.19 -15.85
CA PHE A 565 5.90 16.45 -16.09
C PHE A 565 6.55 16.91 -14.79
N ARG A 566 7.88 17.08 -14.79
CA ARG A 566 8.71 17.21 -13.59
C ARG A 566 8.46 16.04 -12.65
N ASN A 567 7.72 16.25 -11.57
CA ASN A 567 7.25 15.22 -10.64
C ASN A 567 5.74 15.29 -10.37
N PHE A 568 4.97 15.82 -11.31
CA PHE A 568 3.51 15.88 -11.22
C PHE A 568 2.87 15.04 -12.32
N MET A 569 1.79 14.36 -11.97
CA MET A 569 0.91 13.72 -12.95
C MET A 569 0.23 14.83 -13.77
N VAL A 570 0.39 14.77 -15.08
CA VAL A 570 -0.29 15.69 -16.01
C VAL A 570 -1.36 14.99 -16.83
N ASP A 571 -1.53 13.67 -16.66
CA ASP A 571 -2.53 12.84 -17.32
C ASP A 571 -3.05 11.77 -16.35
N PHE A 572 -4.17 12.06 -15.71
CA PHE A 572 -4.86 11.18 -14.75
C PHE A 572 -6.38 11.34 -14.88
N LYS A 573 -7.14 10.29 -14.51
CA LYS A 573 -8.60 10.34 -14.51
C LYS A 573 -9.09 11.19 -13.33
N ILE A 574 -10.02 12.11 -13.56
CA ILE A 574 -10.63 12.92 -12.50
C ILE A 574 -11.86 12.16 -11.98
N GLY A 575 -11.63 11.16 -11.12
CA GLY A 575 -12.68 10.27 -10.61
C GLY A 575 -13.20 10.60 -9.21
N SER A 576 -12.68 11.66 -8.58
CA SER A 576 -13.11 12.13 -7.25
C SER A 576 -12.88 13.63 -7.09
N SER A 577 -13.52 14.21 -6.08
CA SER A 577 -13.37 15.63 -5.72
C SER A 577 -11.93 15.99 -5.32
N LYS A 578 -11.18 15.05 -4.73
CA LYS A 578 -9.74 15.18 -4.46
C LYS A 578 -8.94 15.36 -5.74
N LEU A 579 -9.20 14.54 -6.76
CA LEU A 579 -8.51 14.64 -8.04
C LEU A 579 -8.92 15.86 -8.86
N PHE A 580 -10.16 16.33 -8.71
CA PHE A 580 -10.59 17.60 -9.29
C PHE A 580 -9.75 18.76 -8.73
N GLN A 581 -9.60 18.83 -7.40
CA GLN A 581 -8.79 19.87 -6.77
C GLN A 581 -7.29 19.75 -7.12
N ARG A 582 -6.79 18.51 -7.25
CA ARG A 582 -5.43 18.25 -7.75
C ARG A 582 -5.24 18.78 -9.18
N ALA A 583 -6.20 18.55 -10.07
CA ALA A 583 -6.14 19.03 -11.45
C ALA A 583 -6.06 20.57 -11.50
N VAL A 584 -6.87 21.26 -10.70
CA VAL A 584 -6.80 22.73 -10.56
C VAL A 584 -5.42 23.17 -10.02
N THR A 585 -4.90 22.50 -9.01
CA THR A 585 -3.58 22.78 -8.43
C THR A 585 -2.46 22.61 -9.45
N VAL A 586 -2.49 21.54 -10.25
CA VAL A 586 -1.53 21.31 -11.32
C VAL A 586 -1.60 22.42 -12.37
N LEU A 587 -2.79 22.86 -12.76
CA LEU A 587 -2.96 23.98 -13.69
C LEU A 587 -2.35 25.28 -13.13
N GLN A 588 -2.57 25.58 -11.86
CA GLN A 588 -1.96 26.76 -11.21
C GLN A 588 -0.43 26.65 -11.23
N ARG A 589 0.11 25.49 -10.83
CA ARG A 589 1.56 25.28 -10.74
C ARG A 589 2.26 25.32 -12.10
N VAL A 590 1.66 24.73 -13.14
CA VAL A 590 2.25 24.68 -14.48
C VAL A 590 2.13 26.02 -15.21
N THR A 591 1.04 26.75 -15.00
CA THR A 591 0.69 27.90 -15.85
C THR A 591 0.82 29.27 -15.17
N GLY A 592 0.85 29.30 -13.83
CA GLY A 592 0.90 30.53 -13.03
C GLY A 592 -0.40 31.33 -13.00
N HIS A 593 -1.52 30.79 -13.50
CA HIS A 593 -2.81 31.46 -13.48
C HIS A 593 -3.53 31.30 -12.14
N SER A 594 -4.50 32.18 -11.87
CA SER A 594 -5.39 32.13 -10.71
C SER A 594 -6.27 30.87 -10.69
N GLN A 595 -6.69 30.44 -9.51
CA GLN A 595 -7.62 29.32 -9.32
C GLN A 595 -8.87 29.45 -10.21
N GLN A 596 -9.52 30.63 -10.25
CA GLN A 596 -10.72 30.85 -11.08
C GLN A 596 -10.48 30.50 -12.55
N ARG A 597 -9.45 31.08 -13.16
CA ARG A 597 -9.10 30.82 -14.56
C ARG A 597 -8.67 29.37 -14.82
N CYS A 598 -8.00 28.73 -13.85
CA CYS A 598 -7.65 27.31 -13.93
C CYS A 598 -8.90 26.42 -13.89
N THR A 599 -9.85 26.70 -12.98
CA THR A 599 -11.12 26.00 -12.91
C THR A 599 -11.93 26.19 -14.19
N GLU A 600 -12.02 27.40 -14.73
CA GLU A 600 -12.71 27.66 -16.01
C GLU A 600 -12.11 26.84 -17.16
N ALA A 601 -10.78 26.84 -17.32
CA ALA A 601 -10.12 26.06 -18.38
C ALA A 601 -10.30 24.54 -18.19
N LEU A 602 -10.30 24.07 -16.94
CA LEU A 602 -10.59 22.67 -16.62
C LEU A 602 -12.02 22.30 -17.02
N LEU A 603 -13.00 23.12 -16.67
CA LEU A 603 -14.40 22.91 -17.03
C LEU A 603 -14.62 22.97 -18.55
N GLN A 604 -13.96 23.90 -19.26
CA GLN A 604 -13.99 23.92 -20.73
C GLN A 604 -13.55 22.58 -21.33
N SER A 605 -12.48 22.01 -20.77
CA SER A 605 -11.95 20.70 -21.16
C SER A 605 -12.91 19.55 -20.84
N ILE A 606 -13.49 19.53 -19.64
CA ILE A 606 -14.46 18.50 -19.20
C ILE A 606 -15.70 18.50 -20.11
N TYR A 607 -16.31 19.66 -20.31
CA TYR A 607 -17.56 19.79 -21.05
C TYR A 607 -17.38 19.92 -22.56
N GLY A 608 -16.13 20.02 -23.05
CA GLY A 608 -15.83 20.13 -24.48
C GLY A 608 -16.38 21.40 -25.13
N THR A 609 -16.55 22.48 -24.38
CA THR A 609 -17.12 23.75 -24.87
C THR A 609 -16.26 24.94 -24.47
N GLN A 610 -16.12 25.92 -25.37
CA GLN A 610 -15.38 27.15 -25.11
C GLN A 610 -16.16 28.11 -24.18
N ALA A 611 -17.48 28.15 -24.33
CA ALA A 611 -18.37 29.00 -23.55
C ALA A 611 -19.12 28.15 -22.52
N LEU A 612 -18.80 28.35 -21.24
CA LEU A 612 -19.46 27.70 -20.12
C LEU A 612 -20.71 28.51 -19.73
N CYS A 613 -21.87 27.86 -19.68
CA CYS A 613 -23.08 28.46 -19.14
C CYS A 613 -23.03 28.53 -17.61
N ASP A 614 -23.83 29.41 -17.01
CA ASP A 614 -23.84 29.59 -15.55
C ASP A 614 -24.33 28.35 -14.81
N GLN A 615 -25.16 27.52 -15.44
CA GLN A 615 -25.57 26.24 -14.87
C GLN A 615 -24.39 25.29 -14.65
N VAL A 616 -23.43 25.23 -15.59
CA VAL A 616 -22.22 24.42 -15.44
C VAL A 616 -21.31 25.05 -14.39
N LYS A 617 -21.07 26.36 -14.44
CA LYS A 617 -20.16 27.03 -13.49
C LYS A 617 -20.60 26.89 -12.03
N ASN A 618 -21.91 26.83 -11.79
CA ASN A 618 -22.50 26.73 -10.46
C ASN A 618 -22.88 25.28 -10.07
N ALA A 619 -22.53 24.29 -10.89
CA ALA A 619 -22.79 22.89 -10.56
C ALA A 619 -21.89 22.42 -9.40
N ALA A 620 -22.34 21.39 -8.71
CA ALA A 620 -21.55 20.72 -7.68
C ALA A 620 -20.33 20.01 -8.31
N ILE A 621 -19.26 19.85 -7.54
CA ILE A 621 -18.03 19.18 -7.99
C ILE A 621 -18.32 17.74 -8.39
N SER A 622 -19.23 17.05 -7.69
CA SER A 622 -19.68 15.70 -8.07
C SER A 622 -20.11 15.59 -9.53
N LYS A 623 -20.88 16.56 -10.04
CA LYS A 623 -21.32 16.59 -11.45
C LYS A 623 -20.15 16.76 -12.42
N HIS A 624 -19.15 17.55 -12.04
CA HIS A 624 -17.94 17.72 -12.86
C HIS A 624 -17.10 16.45 -12.89
N VAL A 625 -17.02 15.73 -11.77
CA VAL A 625 -16.32 14.45 -11.66
C VAL A 625 -16.99 13.39 -12.54
N GLU A 626 -18.32 13.28 -12.49
CA GLU A 626 -19.10 12.35 -13.33
C GLU A 626 -18.83 12.58 -14.83
N GLU A 627 -18.88 13.84 -15.27
CA GLU A 627 -18.61 14.19 -16.67
C GLU A 627 -17.13 13.99 -17.05
N ALA A 628 -16.20 14.32 -16.15
CA ALA A 628 -14.77 14.18 -16.41
C ALA A 628 -14.34 12.71 -16.50
N ALA A 629 -14.99 11.80 -15.77
CA ALA A 629 -14.70 10.37 -15.78
C ALA A 629 -14.92 9.74 -17.17
N LEU A 630 -15.73 10.37 -18.04
CA LEU A 630 -16.04 9.92 -19.40
C LEU A 630 -15.10 10.50 -20.46
N LYS A 631 -14.10 11.29 -20.06
CA LYS A 631 -13.24 12.05 -20.98
C LYS A 631 -11.77 11.66 -20.82
N ASP A 632 -11.08 11.63 -21.94
CA ASP A 632 -9.62 11.43 -21.98
C ASP A 632 -8.88 12.76 -22.08
N LYS A 633 -7.66 12.81 -21.54
CA LYS A 633 -6.74 13.96 -21.68
C LYS A 633 -7.35 15.30 -21.27
N VAL A 634 -8.23 15.29 -20.27
CA VAL A 634 -8.89 16.48 -19.72
C VAL A 634 -7.85 17.50 -19.24
N LEU A 635 -6.95 17.08 -18.35
CA LEU A 635 -5.94 17.96 -17.76
C LEU A 635 -4.89 18.45 -18.79
N PRO A 636 -4.29 17.60 -19.65
CA PRO A 636 -3.38 18.06 -20.70
C PRO A 636 -3.99 19.13 -21.61
N THR A 637 -5.27 18.96 -21.98
CA THR A 637 -5.98 19.91 -22.85
C THR A 637 -6.14 21.26 -22.16
N ALA A 638 -6.53 21.28 -20.87
CA ALA A 638 -6.64 22.49 -20.08
C ALA A 638 -5.29 23.20 -19.87
N ILE A 639 -4.20 22.43 -19.67
CA ILE A 639 -2.84 22.98 -19.55
C ILE A 639 -2.46 23.77 -20.82
N ILE A 640 -2.65 23.17 -22.00
CA ILE A 640 -2.24 23.79 -23.26
C ILE A 640 -3.11 25.01 -23.59
N ILE A 641 -4.43 24.96 -23.30
CA ILE A 641 -5.34 26.12 -23.41
C ILE A 641 -4.75 27.31 -22.64
N LEU A 642 -4.34 27.10 -21.38
CA LEU A 642 -3.80 28.17 -20.55
C LEU A 642 -2.39 28.62 -20.98
N LEU A 643 -1.53 27.70 -21.39
CA LEU A 643 -0.15 28.04 -21.81
C LEU A 643 -0.10 28.83 -23.12
N ARG A 644 -0.98 28.52 -24.07
CA ARG A 644 -0.99 29.14 -25.42
C ARG A 644 -2.09 30.15 -25.63
N ASN A 645 -3.03 30.27 -24.69
CA ASN A 645 -4.25 31.05 -24.85
C ASN A 645 -4.97 30.70 -26.17
N CYS A 646 -5.16 29.40 -26.40
CA CYS A 646 -5.76 28.84 -27.61
C CYS A 646 -7.12 28.21 -27.32
N THR A 647 -7.87 27.90 -28.37
CA THR A 647 -9.14 27.19 -28.29
C THR A 647 -8.97 25.72 -27.88
N LEU A 648 -10.06 25.09 -27.45
CA LEU A 648 -10.08 23.66 -27.15
C LEU A 648 -9.67 22.81 -28.36
N GLN A 649 -10.14 23.15 -29.57
CA GLN A 649 -9.78 22.44 -30.80
C GLN A 649 -8.28 22.53 -31.11
N GLU A 650 -7.69 23.72 -30.99
CA GLU A 650 -6.24 23.90 -31.20
C GLU A 650 -5.42 23.16 -30.15
N SER A 651 -5.89 23.11 -28.90
CA SER A 651 -5.25 22.36 -27.82
C SER A 651 -5.25 20.85 -28.11
N SER A 652 -6.41 20.30 -28.48
CA SER A 652 -6.55 18.89 -28.85
C SER A 652 -5.72 18.53 -30.08
N ALA A 653 -5.67 19.38 -31.10
CA ALA A 653 -4.85 19.17 -32.29
C ALA A 653 -3.35 19.08 -31.93
N ARG A 654 -2.86 19.96 -31.03
CA ARG A 654 -1.48 19.92 -30.54
C ARG A 654 -1.15 18.63 -29.80
N LEU A 655 -2.07 18.12 -28.98
CA LEU A 655 -1.90 16.84 -28.28
C LEU A 655 -1.86 15.64 -29.24
N GLN A 656 -2.61 15.70 -30.35
CA GLN A 656 -2.64 14.62 -31.34
C GLN A 656 -1.35 14.53 -32.15
N VAL A 657 -0.73 15.66 -32.50
CA VAL A 657 0.52 15.67 -33.30
C VAL A 657 1.78 15.47 -32.46
N SER A 658 1.68 15.59 -31.14
CA SER A 658 2.83 15.45 -30.24
C SER A 658 3.11 13.97 -29.92
N PRO A 659 4.40 13.55 -29.85
CA PRO A 659 4.75 12.16 -29.60
C PRO A 659 4.36 11.70 -28.18
N THR A 660 4.37 12.62 -27.21
CA THR A 660 3.94 12.39 -25.83
C THR A 660 3.23 13.62 -25.28
N ILE A 661 2.45 13.43 -24.21
CA ILE A 661 1.79 14.54 -23.50
C ILE A 661 2.83 15.51 -22.94
N ARG A 662 3.92 15.00 -22.36
CA ARG A 662 5.04 15.82 -21.89
C ARG A 662 5.61 16.71 -23.00
N ALA A 663 5.87 16.15 -24.19
CA ALA A 663 6.40 16.92 -25.32
C ALA A 663 5.42 18.02 -25.78
N ALA A 664 4.11 17.78 -25.72
CA ALA A 664 3.10 18.78 -26.03
C ALA A 664 3.13 19.96 -25.04
N ILE A 665 3.31 19.67 -23.74
CA ILE A 665 3.41 20.69 -22.68
C ILE A 665 4.73 21.47 -22.82
N GLU A 666 5.86 20.79 -22.99
CA GLU A 666 7.18 21.42 -23.14
C GLU A 666 7.26 22.36 -24.35
N SER A 667 6.77 21.91 -25.50
CA SER A 667 6.70 22.74 -26.70
C SER A 667 5.76 23.94 -26.54
N SER A 668 4.75 23.83 -25.67
CA SER A 668 3.82 24.91 -25.36
C SER A 668 4.40 25.96 -24.41
N LEU A 669 5.30 25.56 -23.51
CA LEU A 669 6.01 26.47 -22.58
C LEU A 669 6.99 27.41 -23.28
N ASN A 670 7.59 26.96 -24.39
CA ASN A 670 8.55 27.74 -25.15
C ASN A 670 7.82 28.72 -26.10
N ILE A 671 7.75 29.99 -25.69
CA ILE A 671 7.29 31.10 -26.55
C ILE A 671 8.53 31.77 -27.16
N PRO A 672 8.63 31.93 -28.49
CA PRO A 672 9.49 32.97 -29.05
C PRO A 672 8.95 34.34 -28.60
N GLY A 673 9.52 34.93 -27.53
CA GLY A 673 9.20 36.30 -27.11
C GLY A 673 8.81 36.56 -25.65
N ARG A 674 8.60 35.55 -24.78
CA ARG A 674 8.52 35.78 -23.32
C ARG A 674 9.92 35.73 -22.72
N LYS A 675 10.51 36.89 -22.40
CA LYS A 675 11.72 36.96 -21.57
C LYS A 675 11.46 36.22 -20.25
N ARG A 676 12.40 35.35 -19.85
CA ARG A 676 12.44 34.79 -18.50
C ARG A 676 12.36 35.95 -17.50
N VAL A 677 11.31 36.02 -16.70
CA VAL A 677 11.31 36.84 -15.50
C VAL A 677 12.37 36.21 -14.61
N GLY A 678 13.49 36.92 -14.44
CA GLY A 678 14.65 36.41 -13.76
C GLY A 678 14.33 35.99 -12.34
N GLU A 679 14.91 34.87 -11.92
CA GLU A 679 15.20 34.59 -10.53
C GLU A 679 16.00 35.78 -9.99
N GLY A 680 15.31 36.71 -9.34
CA GLY A 680 15.92 37.77 -8.58
C GLY A 680 16.57 37.15 -7.35
N GLY A 681 17.85 36.83 -7.46
CA GLY A 681 18.70 36.58 -6.32
C GLY A 681 18.75 37.84 -5.45
N THR A 682 18.26 37.74 -4.23
CA THR A 682 18.64 38.64 -3.15
C THR A 682 19.76 37.98 -2.36
N LYS A 683 20.85 38.74 -2.24
CA LYS A 683 22.01 38.49 -1.38
C LYS A 683 21.62 38.17 0.06
#